data_AF-A0A0G0JWT7-F1
#
_entry.id   AF-A0A0G0JWT7-F1
#
_cell.length_a   1.000
_cell.length_b   1.000
_cell.length_c   1.000
_cell.angle_alpha   90.00
_cell.angle_beta   90.00
_cell.angle_gamma   90.00
#
_symmetry.space_group_name_H-M   'P 1'
#
loop_
_entity.id
_entity.type
_entity.pdbx_description
1 polymer ?
#
loop_
_entity_poly.entity_id
_entity_poly.type
_entity_poly.pdbx_seq_one_letter_code
_entity_poly.pdbx_strand_id
1 'polypeptide(L)'
;MVTRQGRGLSKMIKILRYFSLLIFFIKASSFGVVSMPDIDEAKSFISSFINHYESNPEGRYTHEYHPFLLQHTAQSLCELTSRLKSEGLNIAGRIIILGYEENAIPSYYTDFTRPKINDEAVSKKREGWTKKLHNKFGFMTAFLFKDINILSAKHFAGKTPVFDHVDFEHLDVDTIPIFDDRAGIFQEHAFGESLGLACNAYDSVVSKYIKSDYFGILKNLVEFWNIVYKNSLKTGAKEVAGTQDILFSIEHVKSLIDSKVQLCRFFVGPDLTYPIEISCKQAKGVTVHAQKFVKKIVSNLVPRNGKKTVYVFCSFVDGVGKSTMLGNIKNWMEFGDNVDAFKHVDNTSSQLADIFEYNKDVFIADLPAQISHFTYKPDGCVYTAVENELKSPEITKLKAFINNNKASITAAHNERVAKVANIIQRDGYLAPALNDISRPEFWFIKNLYLLKTLKDNKFITFSCDGVNYLFNSSNISDIRILMKLENVRSEGLKNVESEQMLFSLGIRMPFPYEKFVSDLISRLKAHEVEEVVFVDFLSMYPRSSRENLRINYLLQQLALLNQNFDKKNSFYADFVGGGGRLLSCLMDPKMHVKFRESLTDEALLRFKLYRMIQDYRHGDLTGVSINEITQALQGSFVNKKDLSYFAFLKKKVADKLELETNNLDRVYGLSKSFINVQQLSFKRLNAFSRLLQDLFAMKVDHQRLNDLWSSCGMLLPEPSQTQQDSGACDLFIRTSSNTTVHAIYSFDPECKSDQVLTPFLRTLRQNWYAAISNILQSRPKCGFDGKILIEREFIRVLPYFLDIGKDGNYYIFHRTCSPYIKDDYNPNFFGNLKVFNQPRLPMQNKCVDFADVPYLAYFPPVVTNCGVFGFDCNLANLKNNIYVGSCTGYIVQKNQIETDSTYVMPTSKLSELMEKADSSWKWLHDWMVKEAEKNKEFKPIELLTEELKSKTDAKKGADQKQAEDSSLNNSKNNIVGRATKIYLGRKNQRAAARLFVRLIATLEMILKDPDGDLAVRFGDRKDFVSAIQLLEMVTIPNYFGILFKQKLFKNYENVEPYPSWNFWNSVG
;
A
#
# COMPACT_ATOMS: atom_id res chain seq x y z
N MET A 1 70.45 -18.15 20.93
CA MET A 1 69.40 -18.58 21.89
C MET A 1 67.99 -18.04 21.58
N VAL A 2 67.72 -17.51 20.37
CA VAL A 2 66.41 -16.88 20.01
C VAL A 2 65.59 -17.66 18.96
N THR A 3 66.11 -18.75 18.38
CA THR A 3 65.44 -19.44 17.26
C THR A 3 64.69 -20.73 17.62
N ARG A 4 64.57 -21.09 18.92
CA ARG A 4 63.83 -22.30 19.35
C ARG A 4 62.43 -22.05 19.93
N GLN A 5 62.05 -20.81 20.29
CA GLN A 5 60.71 -20.54 20.86
C GLN A 5 59.60 -20.30 19.81
N GLY A 6 59.92 -19.90 18.58
CA GLY A 6 58.90 -19.60 17.54
C GLY A 6 58.19 -20.81 16.95
N ARG A 7 58.82 -22.00 16.94
CA ARG A 7 58.20 -23.22 16.40
C ARG A 7 57.17 -23.84 17.34
N GLY A 8 57.32 -23.66 18.66
CA GLY A 8 56.35 -24.10 19.66
C GLY A 8 55.04 -23.31 19.56
N LEU A 9 55.13 -21.98 19.45
CA LEU A 9 53.97 -21.09 19.36
C LEU A 9 53.17 -21.31 18.06
N SER A 10 53.85 -21.53 16.93
CA SER A 10 53.17 -21.84 15.66
C SER A 10 52.44 -23.19 15.69
N LYS A 11 53.02 -24.22 16.32
CA LYS A 11 52.34 -25.51 16.52
C LYS A 11 51.18 -25.38 17.50
N MET A 12 51.35 -24.62 18.58
CA MET A 12 50.30 -24.41 19.57
C MET A 12 49.13 -23.59 19.01
N ILE A 13 49.38 -22.57 18.17
CA ILE A 13 48.35 -21.83 17.44
C ILE A 13 47.64 -22.72 16.40
N LYS A 14 48.36 -23.62 15.72
CA LYS A 14 47.73 -24.60 14.82
C LYS A 14 46.89 -25.62 15.57
N ILE A 15 47.34 -26.10 16.72
CA ILE A 15 46.59 -27.02 17.59
C ILE A 15 45.39 -26.32 18.20
N LEU A 16 45.52 -25.08 18.67
CA LEU A 16 44.41 -24.25 19.15
C LEU A 16 43.41 -23.97 18.04
N ARG A 17 43.84 -23.66 16.80
CA ARG A 17 42.94 -23.53 15.65
C ARG A 17 42.25 -24.85 15.32
N TYR A 18 42.96 -25.99 15.39
CA TYR A 18 42.37 -27.31 15.19
C TYR A 18 41.39 -27.68 16.30
N PHE A 19 41.68 -27.38 17.56
CA PHE A 19 40.76 -27.57 18.69
C PHE A 19 39.59 -26.61 18.64
N SER A 20 39.79 -25.38 18.18
CA SER A 20 38.70 -24.41 17.93
C SER A 20 37.80 -24.94 16.83
N LEU A 21 38.36 -25.42 15.71
CA LEU A 21 37.64 -26.05 14.62
C LEU A 21 36.98 -27.36 15.05
N LEU A 22 37.60 -28.16 15.91
CA LEU A 22 37.05 -29.43 16.39
C LEU A 22 35.92 -29.20 17.41
N ILE A 23 36.06 -28.25 18.34
CA ILE A 23 35.00 -27.81 19.25
C ILE A 23 33.88 -27.12 18.46
N PHE A 24 34.21 -26.37 17.41
CA PHE A 24 33.26 -25.79 16.47
C PHE A 24 32.54 -26.87 15.65
N PHE A 25 33.24 -27.92 15.20
CA PHE A 25 32.63 -29.08 14.54
C PHE A 25 31.80 -29.91 15.50
N ILE A 26 32.20 -30.03 16.77
CA ILE A 26 31.43 -30.74 17.81
C ILE A 26 30.15 -29.95 18.15
N LYS A 27 30.21 -28.62 18.26
CA LYS A 27 29.04 -27.74 18.41
C LYS A 27 28.19 -27.60 17.12
N ALA A 28 28.79 -27.67 15.95
CA ALA A 28 28.07 -27.74 14.69
C ALA A 28 27.44 -29.13 14.49
N SER A 29 28.06 -30.20 14.99
CA SER A 29 27.50 -31.55 15.00
C SER A 29 26.45 -31.79 16.08
N SER A 30 26.30 -30.88 17.07
CA SER A 30 25.10 -30.85 17.91
C SER A 30 23.86 -30.32 17.17
N PHE A 31 24.03 -29.67 16.02
CA PHE A 31 23.00 -29.70 14.97
C PHE A 31 23.17 -31.02 14.23
N GLY A 32 22.63 -32.10 14.80
CA GLY A 32 22.58 -33.40 14.14
C GLY A 32 22.07 -33.22 12.71
N VAL A 33 22.60 -34.00 11.77
CA VAL A 33 22.13 -34.06 10.38
C VAL A 33 20.60 -34.00 10.41
N VAL A 34 20.06 -32.85 9.99
CA VAL A 34 18.61 -32.64 9.89
C VAL A 34 18.07 -33.85 9.15
N SER A 35 17.26 -34.67 9.81
CA SER A 35 16.66 -35.84 9.17
C SER A 35 16.03 -35.35 7.87
N MET A 36 16.34 -35.99 6.73
CA MET A 36 15.72 -35.59 5.47
C MET A 36 14.20 -35.55 5.69
N PRO A 37 13.54 -34.41 5.47
CA PRO A 37 12.12 -34.28 5.76
C PRO A 37 11.36 -35.32 4.95
N ASP A 38 10.25 -35.79 5.52
CA ASP A 38 9.25 -36.42 4.68
C ASP A 38 8.88 -35.41 3.59
N ILE A 39 9.10 -35.82 2.33
CA ILE A 39 8.84 -34.99 1.16
C ILE A 39 7.38 -34.54 1.16
N ASP A 40 6.48 -35.35 1.72
CA ASP A 40 5.05 -35.06 1.78
C ASP A 40 4.71 -34.02 2.85
N GLU A 41 5.42 -34.01 3.98
CA GLU A 41 5.31 -32.94 4.98
C GLU A 41 5.76 -31.61 4.38
N ALA A 42 6.92 -31.59 3.70
CA ALA A 42 7.45 -30.39 3.06
C ALA A 42 6.47 -29.83 2.02
N LYS A 43 5.91 -30.70 1.15
CA LYS A 43 4.91 -30.31 0.17
C LYS A 43 3.61 -29.79 0.81
N SER A 44 3.19 -30.37 1.94
CA SER A 44 1.99 -29.96 2.68
C SER A 44 2.16 -28.58 3.30
N PHE A 45 3.29 -28.33 3.96
CA PHE A 45 3.64 -27.01 4.49
C PHE A 45 3.66 -25.97 3.35
N ILE A 46 4.42 -26.23 2.28
CA ILE A 46 4.57 -25.31 1.14
C ILE A 46 3.23 -25.01 0.49
N SER A 47 2.40 -26.03 0.25
CA SER A 47 1.08 -25.83 -0.35
C SER A 47 0.18 -25.00 0.53
N SER A 48 0.19 -25.27 1.84
CA SER A 48 -0.63 -24.53 2.79
C SER A 48 -0.21 -23.06 2.86
N PHE A 49 1.09 -22.78 2.99
CA PHE A 49 1.64 -21.42 3.02
C PHE A 49 1.33 -20.64 1.73
N ILE A 50 1.68 -21.18 0.56
CA ILE A 50 1.55 -20.47 -0.71
C ILE A 50 0.08 -20.23 -1.09
N ASN A 51 -0.80 -21.21 -0.86
CA ASN A 51 -2.23 -21.05 -1.22
C ASN A 51 -2.90 -19.94 -0.40
N HIS A 52 -2.54 -19.80 0.88
CA HIS A 52 -3.11 -18.82 1.81
C HIS A 52 -2.30 -17.52 1.89
N TYR A 53 -1.25 -17.38 1.09
CA TYR A 53 -0.45 -16.16 1.05
C TYR A 53 -1.28 -14.99 0.52
N GLU A 54 -1.54 -14.00 1.37
CA GLU A 54 -2.25 -12.78 1.01
C GLU A 54 -1.28 -11.76 0.41
N SER A 55 -1.45 -11.43 -0.87
CA SER A 55 -0.54 -10.51 -1.59
C SER A 55 -0.85 -9.03 -1.38
N ASN A 56 -1.97 -8.72 -0.74
CA ASN A 56 -2.40 -7.35 -0.47
C ASN A 56 -1.62 -6.75 0.73
N PRO A 57 -1.50 -5.42 0.81
CA PRO A 57 -0.86 -4.76 1.96
C PRO A 57 -1.49 -5.12 3.31
N GLU A 58 -2.80 -5.38 3.31
CA GLU A 58 -3.58 -5.70 4.51
C GLU A 58 -3.20 -7.08 5.11
N GLY A 59 -2.87 -8.05 4.26
CA GLY A 59 -2.51 -9.42 4.65
C GLY A 59 -1.04 -9.61 5.02
N ARG A 60 -0.22 -8.55 5.01
CA ARG A 60 1.22 -8.68 5.29
C ARG A 60 1.53 -9.21 6.70
N TYR A 61 0.59 -9.09 7.65
CA TYR A 61 0.79 -9.51 9.04
C TYR A 61 0.36 -10.95 9.32
N THR A 62 -0.25 -11.64 8.37
CA THR A 62 -0.97 -12.89 8.65
C THR A 62 -0.29 -14.14 8.09
N HIS A 63 0.78 -13.97 7.29
CA HIS A 63 1.43 -15.05 6.54
C HIS A 63 2.02 -16.19 7.38
N GLU A 64 2.40 -15.92 8.64
CA GLU A 64 3.07 -16.90 9.50
C GLU A 64 2.20 -18.13 9.76
N TYR A 65 0.89 -17.94 9.87
CA TYR A 65 -0.01 -18.96 10.39
C TYR A 65 -1.04 -19.38 9.35
N HIS A 66 -0.59 -20.26 8.47
CA HIS A 66 -1.43 -20.90 7.46
C HIS A 66 -2.05 -22.20 8.03
N PRO A 67 -3.10 -22.76 7.41
CA PRO A 67 -3.89 -23.86 7.98
C PRO A 67 -3.10 -25.07 8.48
N PHE A 68 -1.99 -25.42 7.84
CA PHE A 68 -1.12 -26.52 8.29
C PHE A 68 -0.65 -26.30 9.74
N LEU A 69 -0.11 -25.12 10.07
CA LEU A 69 0.34 -24.81 11.43
C LEU A 69 -0.81 -24.70 12.42
N LEU A 70 -1.96 -24.18 11.98
CA LEU A 70 -3.15 -24.05 12.81
C LEU A 70 -3.74 -25.42 13.19
N GLN A 71 -3.74 -26.37 12.25
CA GLN A 71 -4.20 -27.74 12.51
C GLN A 71 -3.31 -28.45 13.51
N HIS A 72 -1.99 -28.36 13.35
CA HIS A 72 -1.08 -28.95 14.34
C HIS A 72 -1.24 -28.29 15.73
N THR A 73 -1.47 -26.98 15.77
CA THR A 73 -1.76 -26.26 17.02
C THR A 73 -3.03 -26.76 17.70
N ALA A 74 -4.12 -26.94 16.94
CA ALA A 74 -5.36 -27.52 17.45
C ALA A 74 -5.13 -28.92 18.02
N GLN A 75 -4.36 -29.74 17.31
CA GLN A 75 -4.02 -31.09 17.75
C GLN A 75 -3.28 -31.07 19.10
N SER A 76 -2.28 -30.20 19.28
CA SER A 76 -1.54 -30.07 20.55
C SER A 76 -2.43 -29.65 21.73
N LEU A 77 -3.48 -28.87 21.51
CA LEU A 77 -4.43 -28.52 22.58
C LEU A 77 -5.37 -29.70 22.93
N CYS A 78 -5.79 -30.46 21.93
CA CYS A 78 -6.56 -31.69 22.12
C CYS A 78 -5.74 -32.76 22.87
N GLU A 79 -4.47 -32.92 22.50
CA GLU A 79 -3.52 -33.82 23.16
C GLU A 79 -3.27 -33.39 24.61
N LEU A 80 -3.10 -32.09 24.88
CA LEU A 80 -2.92 -31.58 26.24
C LEU A 80 -4.15 -31.91 27.11
N THR A 81 -5.35 -31.65 26.58
CA THR A 81 -6.61 -31.98 27.28
C THR A 81 -6.69 -33.48 27.59
N SER A 82 -6.31 -34.32 26.63
CA SER A 82 -6.34 -35.78 26.77
C SER A 82 -5.31 -36.26 27.78
N ARG A 83 -4.11 -35.66 27.78
CA ARG A 83 -3.03 -36.00 28.70
C ARG A 83 -3.37 -35.62 30.14
N LEU A 84 -3.93 -34.43 30.37
CA LEU A 84 -4.41 -34.01 31.70
C LEU A 84 -5.43 -35.01 32.26
N LYS A 85 -6.42 -35.43 31.46
CA LYS A 85 -7.40 -36.46 31.85
C LYS A 85 -6.74 -37.80 32.20
N SER A 86 -5.81 -38.26 31.37
CA SER A 86 -5.11 -39.54 31.59
C SER A 86 -4.26 -39.56 32.85
N GLU A 87 -3.84 -38.38 33.32
CA GLU A 87 -3.02 -38.19 34.51
C GLU A 87 -3.85 -37.92 35.79
N GLY A 88 -5.17 -38.12 35.72
CA GLY A 88 -6.09 -38.06 36.86
C GLY A 88 -6.67 -36.68 37.17
N LEU A 89 -6.43 -35.67 36.31
CA LEU A 89 -7.00 -34.34 36.48
C LEU A 89 -8.38 -34.25 35.85
N ASN A 90 -9.38 -33.77 36.60
CA ASN A 90 -10.74 -33.59 36.09
C ASN A 90 -10.85 -32.28 35.30
N ILE A 91 -11.39 -32.33 34.09
CA ILE A 91 -11.61 -31.13 33.27
C ILE A 91 -13.02 -30.60 33.57
N ALA A 92 -13.11 -29.68 34.53
CA ALA A 92 -14.36 -29.10 35.02
C ALA A 92 -15.09 -28.22 33.99
N GLY A 93 -14.38 -27.70 32.98
CA GLY A 93 -15.01 -26.98 31.87
C GLY A 93 -14.12 -25.95 31.18
N ARG A 94 -14.74 -25.04 30.42
CA ARG A 94 -14.08 -23.96 29.65
C ARG A 94 -14.73 -22.60 29.84
N ILE A 95 -13.92 -21.56 29.82
CA ILE A 95 -14.32 -20.15 29.73
C ILE A 95 -13.80 -19.62 28.41
N ILE A 96 -14.65 -19.02 27.58
CA ILE A 96 -14.25 -18.36 26.35
C ILE A 96 -14.27 -16.84 26.55
N ILE A 97 -13.20 -16.17 26.11
CA ILE A 97 -13.09 -14.71 26.09
C ILE A 97 -12.92 -14.26 24.63
N LEU A 98 -13.84 -13.43 24.15
CA LEU A 98 -13.84 -12.84 22.81
C LEU A 98 -13.88 -11.31 22.93
N GLY A 99 -12.71 -10.69 22.78
CA GLY A 99 -12.58 -9.24 22.72
C GLY A 99 -12.54 -8.74 21.28
N TYR A 100 -13.15 -7.59 20.99
CA TYR A 100 -13.07 -6.89 19.70
C TYR A 100 -12.68 -5.42 19.87
N GLU A 101 -12.18 -4.80 18.79
CA GLU A 101 -11.78 -3.39 18.78
C GLU A 101 -13.02 -2.47 18.70
N GLU A 102 -13.27 -1.64 19.71
CA GLU A 102 -14.44 -0.73 19.73
C GLU A 102 -14.42 0.21 18.51
N ASN A 103 -13.23 0.71 18.17
CA ASN A 103 -13.03 1.70 17.12
C ASN A 103 -12.88 1.09 15.71
N ALA A 104 -13.09 -0.22 15.54
CA ALA A 104 -13.00 -0.86 14.23
C ALA A 104 -14.02 -0.29 13.22
N ILE A 105 -15.16 0.19 13.73
CA ILE A 105 -16.15 0.96 12.97
C ILE A 105 -16.21 2.37 13.58
N PRO A 106 -15.97 3.44 12.80
CA PRO A 106 -16.02 4.79 13.31
C PRO A 106 -17.39 5.10 13.92
N SER A 107 -17.40 5.73 15.11
CA SER A 107 -18.64 6.27 15.66
C SER A 107 -19.22 7.33 14.71
N TYR A 108 -20.49 7.17 14.35
CA TYR A 108 -21.25 8.17 13.57
C TYR A 108 -21.57 9.42 14.38
N TYR A 109 -21.44 9.35 15.71
CA TYR A 109 -21.46 10.48 16.62
C TYR A 109 -20.02 10.82 17.00
N THR A 110 -19.48 11.88 16.41
CA THR A 110 -18.10 12.29 16.70
C THR A 110 -18.06 13.09 18.00
N ASP A 111 -17.53 12.47 19.05
CA ASP A 111 -17.11 13.17 20.26
C ASP A 111 -15.59 13.38 20.20
N PHE A 112 -15.16 14.62 19.95
CA PHE A 112 -13.75 15.00 19.92
C PHE A 112 -13.10 15.02 21.31
N THR A 113 -13.89 14.99 22.38
CA THR A 113 -13.40 14.98 23.76
C THR A 113 -13.18 13.58 24.29
N ARG A 114 -13.82 12.56 23.69
CA ARG A 114 -13.64 11.16 24.08
C ARG A 114 -12.22 10.71 23.74
N PRO A 115 -11.39 10.35 24.74
CA PRO A 115 -10.06 9.83 24.48
C PRO A 115 -10.18 8.45 23.81
N LYS A 116 -9.35 8.18 22.80
CA LYS A 116 -9.39 6.95 21.99
C LYS A 116 -8.08 6.18 22.07
N ILE A 117 -8.15 4.86 21.94
CA ILE A 117 -6.98 4.04 21.65
C ILE A 117 -6.50 4.43 20.24
N ASN A 118 -5.28 4.95 20.15
CA ASN A 118 -4.66 5.32 18.87
C ASN A 118 -3.24 4.76 18.80
N ASP A 119 -3.17 3.44 18.77
CA ASP A 119 -1.93 2.68 18.82
C ASP A 119 -1.59 1.98 17.49
N GLU A 120 -2.54 1.85 16.56
CA GLU A 120 -2.25 1.27 15.23
C GLU A 120 -1.28 2.15 14.44
N ALA A 121 -0.18 1.54 13.99
CA ALA A 121 0.86 2.21 13.25
C ALA A 121 0.36 2.62 11.86
N VAL A 122 0.10 3.91 11.71
CA VAL A 122 -0.16 4.54 10.41
C VAL A 122 1.15 5.16 9.93
N SER A 123 1.74 4.58 8.88
CA SER A 123 2.85 5.23 8.20
C SER A 123 2.30 6.26 7.21
N LYS A 124 2.70 7.52 7.39
CA LYS A 124 2.49 8.59 6.41
C LYS A 124 3.79 8.73 5.63
N LYS A 125 3.77 8.36 4.35
CA LYS A 125 4.90 8.58 3.43
C LYS A 125 4.51 9.58 2.35
N ARG A 126 5.47 10.03 1.53
CA ARG A 126 5.24 11.01 0.45
C ARG A 126 4.21 10.54 -0.55
N GLU A 127 4.09 9.23 -0.68
CA GLU A 127 3.24 8.55 -1.64
C GLU A 127 1.80 8.38 -1.12
N GLY A 128 1.56 8.43 0.19
CA GLY A 128 0.21 8.34 0.77
C GLY A 128 0.17 7.85 2.22
N TRP A 129 -1.03 7.54 2.68
CA TRP A 129 -1.28 6.95 4.00
C TRP A 129 -1.39 5.43 3.86
N THR A 130 -0.71 4.67 4.72
CA THR A 130 -1.10 3.26 4.93
C THR A 130 -2.42 3.25 5.70
N LYS A 131 -3.43 2.51 5.20
CA LYS A 131 -4.73 2.39 5.87
C LYS A 131 -4.56 1.76 7.26
N LYS A 132 -5.32 2.23 8.26
CA LYS A 132 -5.45 1.53 9.54
C LYS A 132 -6.10 0.17 9.27
N LEU A 133 -5.45 -0.90 9.71
CA LEU A 133 -6.06 -2.23 9.71
C LEU A 133 -7.00 -2.29 10.90
N HIS A 134 -8.27 -1.95 10.69
CA HIS A 134 -9.30 -2.18 11.68
C HIS A 134 -9.79 -3.62 11.54
N ASN A 135 -9.84 -4.37 12.65
CA ASN A 135 -10.37 -5.73 12.63
C ASN A 135 -11.92 -5.68 12.63
N LYS A 136 -12.49 -5.45 11.44
CA LYS A 136 -13.95 -5.34 11.27
C LYS A 136 -14.67 -6.66 11.47
N PHE A 137 -14.05 -7.80 11.17
CA PHE A 137 -14.67 -9.11 11.39
C PHE A 137 -14.95 -9.36 12.88
N GLY A 138 -14.06 -8.90 13.76
CA GLY A 138 -14.27 -8.96 15.21
C GLY A 138 -15.52 -8.22 15.65
N PHE A 139 -15.67 -6.99 15.15
CA PHE A 139 -16.84 -6.16 15.39
C PHE A 139 -18.13 -6.77 14.81
N MET A 140 -18.07 -7.33 13.59
CA MET A 140 -19.20 -8.05 12.97
C MET A 140 -19.59 -9.30 13.75
N THR A 141 -18.62 -10.01 14.33
CA THR A 141 -18.88 -11.18 15.19
C THR A 141 -19.59 -10.75 16.47
N ALA A 142 -19.18 -9.63 17.07
CA ALA A 142 -19.82 -9.07 18.25
C ALA A 142 -21.28 -8.65 18.01
N PHE A 143 -21.59 -8.16 16.80
CA PHE A 143 -22.97 -7.85 16.39
C PHE A 143 -23.91 -9.04 16.56
N LEU A 144 -23.43 -10.28 16.34
CA LEU A 144 -24.22 -11.51 16.50
C LEU A 144 -24.69 -11.74 17.95
N PHE A 145 -24.06 -11.08 18.92
CA PHE A 145 -24.33 -11.20 20.36
C PHE A 145 -24.93 -9.93 20.97
N LYS A 146 -25.36 -8.96 20.16
CA LYS A 146 -25.77 -7.64 20.66
C LYS A 146 -26.92 -7.68 21.68
N ASP A 147 -27.86 -8.61 21.55
CA ASP A 147 -29.04 -8.71 22.43
C ASP A 147 -28.93 -9.82 23.48
N ILE A 148 -27.75 -10.43 23.64
CA ILE A 148 -27.60 -11.64 24.45
C ILE A 148 -27.94 -11.40 25.92
N ASN A 149 -27.60 -10.23 26.47
CA ASN A 149 -27.91 -9.87 27.86
C ASN A 149 -29.42 -9.72 28.08
N ILE A 150 -30.13 -9.10 27.14
CA ILE A 150 -31.59 -8.93 27.19
C ILE A 150 -32.27 -10.29 27.11
N LEU A 151 -31.82 -11.15 26.19
CA LEU A 151 -32.30 -12.51 26.06
C LEU A 151 -32.04 -13.34 27.32
N SER A 152 -30.85 -13.18 27.92
CA SER A 152 -30.47 -13.83 29.18
C SER A 152 -31.43 -13.48 30.30
N ALA A 153 -31.66 -12.18 30.51
CA ALA A 153 -32.57 -11.65 31.51
C ALA A 153 -34.02 -12.12 31.29
N LYS A 154 -34.45 -12.32 30.04
CA LYS A 154 -35.81 -12.74 29.69
C LYS A 154 -36.03 -14.25 29.83
N HIS A 155 -35.11 -15.08 29.33
CA HIS A 155 -35.31 -16.53 29.19
C HIS A 155 -34.71 -17.35 30.32
N PHE A 156 -33.77 -16.78 31.09
CA PHE A 156 -33.05 -17.48 32.16
C PHE A 156 -33.13 -16.74 33.51
N ALA A 157 -34.10 -15.84 33.68
CA ALA A 157 -34.35 -15.09 34.92
C ALA A 157 -34.41 -16.03 36.15
N GLY A 158 -33.67 -15.69 37.20
CA GLY A 158 -33.70 -16.41 38.47
C GLY A 158 -33.01 -17.78 38.47
N LYS A 159 -32.41 -18.21 37.35
CA LYS A 159 -31.53 -19.38 37.35
C LYS A 159 -30.17 -18.97 37.93
N THR A 160 -29.88 -19.40 39.15
CA THR A 160 -28.52 -19.41 39.69
C THR A 160 -27.67 -20.26 38.75
N PRO A 161 -26.51 -19.80 38.27
CA PRO A 161 -25.67 -20.60 37.38
C PRO A 161 -25.04 -21.72 38.21
N VAL A 162 -25.74 -22.85 38.33
CA VAL A 162 -25.12 -24.15 38.51
C VAL A 162 -24.44 -24.47 37.17
N PHE A 163 -23.31 -25.16 37.22
CA PHE A 163 -22.49 -25.53 36.05
C PHE A 163 -23.26 -26.17 34.89
N ASP A 164 -24.51 -26.57 35.08
CA ASP A 164 -25.41 -27.11 34.06
C ASP A 164 -25.88 -26.10 33.00
N HIS A 165 -25.59 -24.80 33.15
CA HIS A 165 -25.95 -23.76 32.18
C HIS A 165 -24.77 -22.84 31.80
N VAL A 166 -24.62 -22.55 30.50
CA VAL A 166 -23.60 -21.61 29.98
C VAL A 166 -24.10 -20.19 30.11
N ASP A 167 -23.32 -19.32 30.73
CA ASP A 167 -23.61 -17.88 30.77
C ASP A 167 -22.89 -17.15 29.63
N PHE A 168 -23.67 -16.45 28.81
CA PHE A 168 -23.19 -15.59 27.73
C PHE A 168 -23.40 -14.13 28.15
N GLU A 169 -22.33 -13.34 28.16
CA GLU A 169 -22.39 -11.94 28.55
C GLU A 169 -21.67 -11.05 27.54
N HIS A 170 -22.38 -10.05 27.04
CA HIS A 170 -21.82 -8.98 26.20
C HIS A 170 -21.58 -7.72 27.04
N LEU A 171 -20.32 -7.44 27.37
CA LEU A 171 -19.93 -6.32 28.22
C LEU A 171 -20.05 -4.98 27.48
N ASP A 172 -20.63 -3.98 28.16
CA ASP A 172 -20.76 -2.59 27.69
C ASP A 172 -21.39 -2.42 26.30
N VAL A 173 -22.25 -3.36 25.88
CA VAL A 173 -22.88 -3.36 24.55
C VAL A 173 -23.65 -2.07 24.22
N ASP A 174 -24.29 -1.47 25.22
CA ASP A 174 -25.08 -0.23 25.08
C ASP A 174 -24.22 0.99 24.73
N THR A 175 -22.89 0.89 24.90
CA THR A 175 -21.96 1.97 24.53
C THR A 175 -21.66 2.03 23.04
N ILE A 176 -22.18 1.06 22.25
CA ILE A 176 -21.88 0.89 20.83
C ILE A 176 -23.10 1.25 20.00
N PRO A 177 -23.16 2.47 19.42
CA PRO A 177 -24.40 2.98 18.82
C PRO A 177 -24.93 2.16 17.64
N ILE A 178 -24.04 1.50 16.89
CA ILE A 178 -24.43 0.74 15.71
C ILE A 178 -25.12 -0.59 16.04
N PHE A 179 -25.07 -1.04 17.29
CA PHE A 179 -25.80 -2.23 17.76
C PHE A 179 -27.27 -1.95 18.06
N ASP A 180 -27.68 -0.68 18.11
CA ASP A 180 -29.09 -0.29 18.22
C ASP A 180 -29.84 -0.62 16.91
N ASP A 181 -30.97 -1.32 16.99
CA ASP A 181 -31.80 -1.66 15.82
C ASP A 181 -32.34 -0.44 15.07
N ARG A 182 -32.41 0.72 15.74
CA ARG A 182 -32.80 2.00 15.12
C ARG A 182 -31.68 2.57 14.23
N ALA A 183 -30.47 2.02 14.29
CA ALA A 183 -29.31 2.47 13.52
C ALA A 183 -29.20 1.82 12.13
N GLY A 184 -30.30 1.31 11.55
CA GLY A 184 -30.29 0.53 10.30
C GLY A 184 -29.50 1.16 9.14
N ILE A 185 -29.65 2.47 8.90
CA ILE A 185 -28.89 3.18 7.86
C ILE A 185 -27.37 3.16 8.15
N PHE A 186 -26.97 3.29 9.41
CA PHE A 186 -25.58 3.24 9.82
C PHE A 186 -25.01 1.82 9.75
N GLN A 187 -25.82 0.81 10.05
CA GLN A 187 -25.49 -0.61 9.89
C GLN A 187 -25.27 -0.97 8.42
N GLU A 188 -26.15 -0.53 7.52
CA GLU A 188 -25.98 -0.68 6.06
C GLU A 188 -24.68 -0.02 5.59
N HIS A 189 -24.43 1.21 6.02
CA HIS A 189 -23.20 1.92 5.65
C HIS A 189 -21.93 1.26 6.22
N ALA A 190 -21.98 0.69 7.42
CA ALA A 190 -20.80 0.08 8.03
C ALA A 190 -20.50 -1.32 7.48
N PHE A 191 -21.52 -2.18 7.41
CA PHE A 191 -21.36 -3.59 7.03
C PHE A 191 -21.47 -3.82 5.52
N GLY A 192 -22.09 -2.90 4.75
CA GLY A 192 -22.20 -3.01 3.30
C GLY A 192 -22.84 -4.33 2.85
N GLU A 193 -22.18 -5.03 1.92
CA GLU A 193 -22.63 -6.32 1.38
C GLU A 193 -22.76 -7.42 2.45
N SER A 194 -22.11 -7.25 3.60
CA SER A 194 -22.11 -8.24 4.68
C SER A 194 -23.27 -8.11 5.68
N LEU A 195 -24.08 -7.04 5.63
CA LEU A 195 -25.16 -6.83 6.60
C LEU A 195 -26.18 -7.98 6.59
N GLY A 196 -26.67 -8.37 5.41
CA GLY A 196 -27.67 -9.44 5.31
C GLY A 196 -27.16 -10.77 5.84
N LEU A 197 -25.88 -11.08 5.62
CA LEU A 197 -25.24 -12.26 6.19
C LEU A 197 -25.15 -12.16 7.73
N ALA A 198 -24.76 -10.99 8.26
CA ALA A 198 -24.66 -10.77 9.70
C ALA A 198 -26.03 -10.90 10.39
N CYS A 199 -27.10 -10.35 9.81
CA CYS A 199 -28.45 -10.50 10.34
C CYS A 199 -28.92 -11.96 10.35
N ASN A 200 -28.70 -12.70 9.25
CA ASN A 200 -29.05 -14.13 9.19
C ASN A 200 -28.27 -14.96 10.22
N ALA A 201 -26.99 -14.65 10.41
CA ALA A 201 -26.16 -15.31 11.42
C ALA A 201 -26.62 -14.95 12.84
N TYR A 202 -26.98 -13.68 13.10
CA TYR A 202 -27.53 -13.19 14.35
C TYR A 202 -28.82 -13.95 14.71
N ASP A 203 -29.79 -14.03 13.80
CA ASP A 203 -31.06 -14.74 14.03
C ASP A 203 -30.83 -16.21 14.39
N SER A 204 -29.86 -16.84 13.70
CA SER A 204 -29.46 -18.23 13.96
C SER A 204 -28.80 -18.38 15.33
N VAL A 205 -27.95 -17.44 15.76
CA VAL A 205 -27.35 -17.41 17.10
C VAL A 205 -28.42 -17.23 18.17
N VAL A 206 -29.35 -16.29 18.01
CA VAL A 206 -30.47 -16.06 18.94
C VAL A 206 -31.34 -17.31 19.08
N SER A 207 -31.74 -17.92 17.96
CA SER A 207 -32.58 -19.13 17.98
C SER A 207 -31.92 -20.28 18.73
N LYS A 208 -30.60 -20.47 18.55
CA LYS A 208 -29.84 -21.52 19.23
C LYS A 208 -29.59 -21.20 20.70
N TYR A 209 -29.33 -19.94 21.03
CA TYR A 209 -29.14 -19.50 22.41
C TYR A 209 -30.39 -19.75 23.26
N ILE A 210 -31.58 -19.40 22.75
CA ILE A 210 -32.86 -19.68 23.43
C ILE A 210 -33.05 -21.19 23.66
N LYS A 211 -32.59 -22.03 22.74
CA LYS A 211 -32.63 -23.50 22.84
C LYS A 211 -31.49 -24.09 23.69
N SER A 212 -30.61 -23.27 24.25
CA SER A 212 -29.39 -23.71 24.95
C SER A 212 -28.46 -24.59 24.09
N ASP A 213 -28.48 -24.42 22.76
CA ASP A 213 -27.61 -25.13 21.81
C ASP A 213 -26.29 -24.36 21.59
N TYR A 214 -25.44 -24.35 22.61
CA TYR A 214 -24.20 -23.57 22.60
C TYR A 214 -23.17 -24.11 21.60
N PHE A 215 -23.10 -25.43 21.40
CA PHE A 215 -22.25 -26.01 20.35
C PHE A 215 -22.74 -25.65 18.95
N GLY A 216 -24.05 -25.55 18.74
CA GLY A 216 -24.61 -25.03 17.49
C GLY A 216 -24.29 -23.55 17.26
N ILE A 217 -24.19 -22.73 18.32
CA ILE A 217 -23.68 -21.34 18.21
C ILE A 217 -22.23 -21.35 17.72
N LEU A 218 -21.36 -22.17 18.31
CA LEU A 218 -19.96 -22.29 17.86
C LEU A 218 -19.87 -22.75 16.39
N LYS A 219 -20.71 -23.69 15.96
CA LYS A 219 -20.80 -24.11 14.54
C LYS A 219 -21.24 -22.97 13.63
N ASN A 220 -22.23 -22.17 14.05
CA ASN A 220 -22.66 -20.99 13.30
C ASN A 220 -21.53 -19.96 13.15
N LEU A 221 -20.73 -19.74 14.19
CA LEU A 221 -19.58 -18.84 14.11
C LEU A 221 -18.57 -19.31 13.07
N VAL A 222 -18.23 -20.60 13.07
CA VAL A 222 -17.34 -21.20 12.08
C VAL A 222 -17.89 -21.05 10.67
N GLU A 223 -19.17 -21.28 10.45
CA GLU A 223 -19.83 -21.10 9.15
C GLU A 223 -19.78 -19.63 8.69
N PHE A 224 -20.21 -18.70 9.55
CA PHE A 224 -20.18 -17.27 9.29
C PHE A 224 -18.77 -16.78 8.94
N TRP A 225 -17.76 -17.16 9.73
CA TRP A 225 -16.37 -16.78 9.49
C TRP A 225 -15.80 -17.36 8.21
N ASN A 226 -16.14 -18.61 7.86
CA ASN A 226 -15.74 -19.20 6.58
C ASN A 226 -16.32 -18.43 5.39
N ILE A 227 -17.57 -17.98 5.48
CA ILE A 227 -18.21 -17.18 4.43
C ILE A 227 -17.51 -15.82 4.32
N VAL A 228 -17.29 -15.13 5.45
CA VAL A 228 -16.59 -13.84 5.50
C VAL A 228 -15.19 -13.95 4.86
N TYR A 229 -14.42 -14.98 5.23
CA TYR A 229 -13.06 -15.20 4.71
C TYR A 229 -13.05 -15.57 3.23
N LYS A 230 -13.75 -16.65 2.83
CA LYS A 230 -13.69 -17.21 1.47
C LYS A 230 -14.27 -16.27 0.41
N ASN A 231 -15.31 -15.52 0.77
CA ASN A 231 -15.95 -14.61 -0.18
C ASN A 231 -15.29 -13.22 -0.19
N SER A 232 -14.28 -12.98 0.66
CA SER A 232 -13.60 -11.69 0.79
C SER A 232 -14.60 -10.52 0.89
N LEU A 233 -15.64 -10.71 1.72
CA LEU A 233 -16.78 -9.80 1.78
C LEU A 233 -16.35 -8.38 2.06
N LYS A 234 -16.98 -7.41 1.39
CA LYS A 234 -16.64 -6.00 1.51
C LYS A 234 -17.56 -5.29 2.50
N THR A 235 -16.96 -4.44 3.32
CA THR A 235 -17.62 -3.53 4.27
C THR A 235 -17.48 -2.09 3.80
N GLY A 236 -18.43 -1.22 4.18
CA GLY A 236 -18.44 0.23 3.92
C GLY A 236 -17.70 0.68 2.67
N ALA A 237 -16.52 1.29 2.86
CA ALA A 237 -15.62 1.80 1.80
C ALA A 237 -14.95 0.73 0.91
N LYS A 238 -15.62 -0.41 0.65
CA LYS A 238 -15.17 -1.55 -0.15
C LYS A 238 -13.96 -2.30 0.45
N GLU A 239 -13.84 -2.31 1.76
CA GLU A 239 -12.72 -2.95 2.48
C GLU A 239 -13.04 -4.40 2.84
N VAL A 240 -12.08 -5.31 2.68
CA VAL A 240 -12.25 -6.73 3.02
C VAL A 240 -12.48 -6.86 4.53
N ALA A 241 -13.58 -7.51 4.89
CA ALA A 241 -14.03 -7.64 6.27
C ALA A 241 -13.11 -8.52 7.13
N GLY A 242 -12.62 -9.63 6.56
CA GLY A 242 -11.79 -10.62 7.24
C GLY A 242 -10.42 -10.76 6.60
N THR A 243 -9.36 -10.60 7.39
CA THR A 243 -7.99 -10.98 7.05
C THR A 243 -7.76 -12.45 7.43
N GLN A 244 -6.62 -13.03 7.04
CA GLN A 244 -6.22 -14.39 7.47
C GLN A 244 -6.19 -14.59 9.01
N ASP A 245 -6.24 -13.53 9.83
CA ASP A 245 -6.47 -13.62 11.30
C ASP A 245 -7.76 -14.36 11.69
N ILE A 246 -8.74 -14.43 10.79
CA ILE A 246 -9.97 -15.17 11.03
C ILE A 246 -9.77 -16.70 11.03
N LEU A 247 -8.75 -17.21 10.32
CA LEU A 247 -8.47 -18.64 10.23
C LEU A 247 -8.15 -19.25 11.60
N PHE A 248 -7.56 -18.45 12.48
CA PHE A 248 -7.22 -18.86 13.83
C PHE A 248 -8.46 -19.10 14.67
N SER A 249 -9.41 -18.16 14.63
CA SER A 249 -10.69 -18.30 15.31
C SER A 249 -11.47 -19.50 14.75
N ILE A 250 -11.44 -19.71 13.43
CA ILE A 250 -12.05 -20.88 12.78
C ILE A 250 -11.46 -22.19 13.31
N GLU A 251 -10.13 -22.37 13.23
CA GLU A 251 -9.48 -23.62 13.65
C GLU A 251 -9.53 -23.82 15.17
N HIS A 252 -9.44 -22.73 15.96
CA HIS A 252 -9.60 -22.81 17.40
C HIS A 252 -11.01 -23.28 17.79
N VAL A 253 -12.06 -22.65 17.25
CA VAL A 253 -13.44 -23.04 17.58
C VAL A 253 -13.76 -24.45 17.11
N LYS A 254 -13.23 -24.91 15.97
CA LYS A 254 -13.31 -26.33 15.58
C LYS A 254 -12.73 -27.25 16.67
N SER A 255 -11.52 -26.94 17.15
CA SER A 255 -10.89 -27.74 18.22
C SER A 255 -11.71 -27.73 19.53
N LEU A 256 -12.36 -26.60 19.86
CA LEU A 256 -13.23 -26.50 21.03
C LEU A 256 -14.46 -27.40 20.88
N ILE A 257 -15.10 -27.40 19.70
CA ILE A 257 -16.22 -28.29 19.36
C ILE A 257 -15.80 -29.75 19.49
N ASP A 258 -14.63 -30.11 18.96
CA ASP A 258 -14.13 -31.49 18.96
C ASP A 258 -13.73 -31.98 20.35
N SER A 259 -13.27 -31.09 21.24
CA SER A 259 -12.85 -31.43 22.60
C SER A 259 -13.98 -31.98 23.48
N LYS A 260 -15.24 -31.64 23.14
CA LYS A 260 -16.46 -31.98 23.91
C LYS A 260 -16.39 -31.59 25.40
N VAL A 261 -15.46 -30.72 25.78
CA VAL A 261 -15.39 -30.19 27.14
C VAL A 261 -16.55 -29.22 27.33
N GLN A 262 -17.20 -29.28 28.49
CA GLN A 262 -18.31 -28.42 28.84
C GLN A 262 -17.89 -26.95 28.80
N LEU A 263 -18.65 -26.13 28.07
CA LEU A 263 -18.53 -24.68 28.14
C LEU A 263 -19.20 -24.21 29.44
N CYS A 264 -18.55 -23.32 30.20
CA CYS A 264 -19.09 -22.75 31.44
C CYS A 264 -19.49 -21.29 31.26
N ARG A 265 -18.66 -20.51 30.58
CA ARG A 265 -18.88 -19.07 30.35
C ARG A 265 -18.40 -18.67 28.96
N PHE A 266 -19.06 -17.67 28.37
CA PHE A 266 -18.63 -17.00 27.16
C PHE A 266 -18.74 -15.48 27.35
N PHE A 267 -17.61 -14.79 27.40
CA PHE A 267 -17.54 -13.33 27.51
C PHE A 267 -17.27 -12.71 26.14
N VAL A 268 -18.08 -11.72 25.75
CA VAL A 268 -17.90 -10.88 24.55
C VAL A 268 -17.81 -9.42 24.98
N GLY A 269 -16.96 -8.61 24.36
CA GLY A 269 -16.99 -7.17 24.62
C GLY A 269 -15.90 -6.35 23.93
N PRO A 270 -16.04 -5.02 23.94
CA PRO A 270 -15.06 -4.12 23.36
C PRO A 270 -13.80 -4.06 24.23
N ASP A 271 -12.62 -4.09 23.61
CA ASP A 271 -11.32 -3.74 24.24
C ASP A 271 -11.01 -4.44 25.58
N LEU A 272 -11.54 -5.65 25.79
CA LEU A 272 -11.44 -6.44 27.02
C LEU A 272 -10.00 -6.75 27.45
N THR A 273 -9.10 -6.95 26.48
CA THR A 273 -7.74 -7.42 26.71
C THR A 273 -6.66 -6.36 26.43
N TYR A 274 -6.99 -5.08 26.59
CA TYR A 274 -6.01 -3.98 26.51
C TYR A 274 -5.24 -3.78 27.83
N PRO A 275 -3.97 -3.33 27.77
CA PRO A 275 -3.17 -3.11 28.98
C PRO A 275 -3.72 -1.92 29.76
N ILE A 276 -4.01 -2.12 31.04
CA ILE A 276 -4.50 -1.07 31.94
C ILE A 276 -3.29 -0.27 32.45
N GLU A 277 -2.84 0.69 31.64
CA GLU A 277 -1.66 1.53 31.93
C GLU A 277 -1.93 3.01 31.60
N ILE A 278 -1.22 3.91 32.29
CA ILE A 278 -1.29 5.36 32.06
C ILE A 278 0.06 5.85 31.51
N SER A 279 0.02 6.64 30.43
CA SER A 279 1.19 7.20 29.76
C SER A 279 0.95 8.60 29.20
N CYS A 280 1.98 9.22 28.60
CA CYS A 280 1.82 10.49 27.88
C CYS A 280 0.86 10.38 26.68
N LYS A 281 0.64 9.17 26.14
CA LYS A 281 -0.26 8.91 25.00
C LYS A 281 -1.54 8.16 25.35
N GLN A 282 -1.59 7.48 26.50
CA GLN A 282 -2.72 6.67 26.94
C GLN A 282 -3.27 7.21 28.27
N ALA A 283 -4.41 7.88 28.19
CA ALA A 283 -5.13 8.36 29.38
C ALA A 283 -5.91 7.23 30.04
N LYS A 284 -6.15 7.33 31.36
CA LYS A 284 -6.92 6.35 32.16
C LYS A 284 -8.28 5.97 31.56
N GLY A 285 -8.99 6.93 30.98
CA GLY A 285 -10.33 6.71 30.42
C GLY A 285 -10.35 5.84 29.15
N VAL A 286 -9.19 5.62 28.52
CA VAL A 286 -9.08 4.87 27.26
C VAL A 286 -9.27 3.37 27.46
N THR A 287 -8.99 2.83 28.66
CA THR A 287 -9.00 1.38 28.94
C THR A 287 -10.14 0.96 29.89
N VAL A 288 -11.22 1.74 29.92
CA VAL A 288 -12.36 1.54 30.85
C VAL A 288 -12.99 0.14 30.72
N HIS A 289 -13.09 -0.41 29.51
CA HIS A 289 -13.66 -1.73 29.27
C HIS A 289 -12.79 -2.84 29.88
N ALA A 290 -11.47 -2.79 29.68
CA ALA A 290 -10.53 -3.71 30.33
C ALA A 290 -10.59 -3.59 31.87
N GLN A 291 -10.69 -2.36 32.41
CA GLN A 291 -10.81 -2.12 33.86
C GLN A 291 -12.08 -2.72 34.47
N LYS A 292 -13.22 -2.67 33.77
CA LYS A 292 -14.44 -3.33 34.24
C LYS A 292 -14.34 -4.84 34.11
N PHE A 293 -13.79 -5.33 32.99
CA PHE A 293 -13.72 -6.75 32.73
C PHE A 293 -12.77 -7.49 33.67
N VAL A 294 -11.62 -6.90 34.04
CA VAL A 294 -10.70 -7.55 34.99
C VAL A 294 -11.39 -7.85 36.33
N LYS A 295 -12.22 -6.93 36.84
CA LYS A 295 -13.01 -7.14 38.06
C LYS A 295 -14.01 -8.30 37.89
N LYS A 296 -14.64 -8.37 36.71
CA LYS A 296 -15.65 -9.37 36.38
C LYS A 296 -15.07 -10.78 36.19
N ILE A 297 -13.94 -10.92 35.49
CA ILE A 297 -13.33 -12.24 35.27
C ILE A 297 -12.76 -12.80 36.57
N VAL A 298 -12.13 -11.94 37.38
CA VAL A 298 -11.60 -12.30 38.70
C VAL A 298 -12.68 -12.89 39.61
N SER A 299 -13.88 -12.32 39.65
CA SER A 299 -14.97 -12.85 40.49
C SER A 299 -15.47 -14.23 40.05
N ASN A 300 -15.05 -14.72 38.87
CA ASN A 300 -15.37 -16.04 38.34
C ASN A 300 -14.24 -17.07 38.53
N LEU A 301 -13.09 -16.66 39.07
CA LEU A 301 -11.96 -17.53 39.41
C LEU A 301 -12.13 -18.06 40.84
N VAL A 302 -12.87 -19.15 40.99
CA VAL A 302 -13.27 -19.74 42.28
C VAL A 302 -13.04 -21.26 42.27
N PRO A 303 -12.91 -21.92 43.43
CA PRO A 303 -12.80 -23.37 43.49
C PRO A 303 -14.00 -24.07 42.83
N ARG A 304 -13.76 -25.17 42.12
CA ARG A 304 -14.76 -26.00 41.46
C ARG A 304 -14.97 -27.27 42.27
N ASN A 305 -16.23 -27.69 42.43
CA ASN A 305 -16.60 -28.87 43.19
C ASN A 305 -16.02 -28.93 44.62
N GLY A 306 -15.69 -27.77 45.22
CA GLY A 306 -15.02 -27.68 46.52
C GLY A 306 -13.55 -28.13 46.54
N LYS A 307 -12.92 -28.27 45.38
CA LYS A 307 -11.55 -28.77 45.20
C LYS A 307 -10.59 -27.71 44.69
N LYS A 308 -9.29 -27.95 44.91
CA LYS A 308 -8.21 -27.14 44.36
C LYS A 308 -8.29 -27.12 42.85
N THR A 309 -8.47 -25.92 42.31
CA THR A 309 -8.76 -25.69 40.90
C THR A 309 -7.66 -24.88 40.25
N VAL A 310 -7.19 -25.33 39.09
CA VAL A 310 -6.37 -24.50 38.21
C VAL A 310 -7.17 -23.95 37.04
N TYR A 311 -7.00 -22.65 36.78
CA TYR A 311 -7.46 -21.99 35.59
C TYR A 311 -6.30 -21.91 34.59
N VAL A 312 -6.40 -22.70 33.52
CA VAL A 312 -5.38 -22.80 32.47
C VAL A 312 -5.66 -21.75 31.42
N PHE A 313 -4.94 -20.64 31.47
CA PHE A 313 -5.04 -19.58 30.47
C PHE A 313 -4.31 -20.01 29.21
N CYS A 314 -5.06 -20.24 28.14
CA CYS A 314 -4.54 -20.71 26.86
C CYS A 314 -4.96 -19.79 25.72
N SER A 315 -4.04 -19.59 24.79
CA SER A 315 -4.30 -18.88 23.54
C SER A 315 -3.86 -19.80 22.41
N PHE A 316 -4.69 -19.90 21.37
CA PHE A 316 -4.41 -20.74 20.21
C PHE A 316 -3.09 -20.34 19.55
N VAL A 317 -2.85 -19.03 19.44
CA VAL A 317 -1.72 -18.45 18.73
C VAL A 317 -1.41 -17.09 19.33
N ASP A 318 -0.14 -16.82 19.62
CA ASP A 318 0.33 -15.49 20.01
C ASP A 318 -0.56 -14.74 21.00
N GLY A 319 -0.56 -15.25 22.24
CA GLY A 319 -1.38 -14.77 23.34
C GLY A 319 -1.01 -13.39 23.87
N VAL A 320 -0.98 -12.35 23.04
CA VAL A 320 -0.90 -10.95 23.49
C VAL A 320 -2.06 -10.66 24.41
N GLY A 321 -3.31 -10.84 23.97
CA GLY A 321 -4.50 -10.60 24.80
C GLY A 321 -4.52 -11.44 26.09
N LYS A 322 -3.99 -12.67 26.04
CA LYS A 322 -3.80 -13.53 27.22
C LYS A 322 -2.78 -12.94 28.20
N SER A 323 -1.57 -12.65 27.73
CA SER A 323 -0.49 -12.07 28.54
C SER A 323 -0.93 -10.72 29.14
N THR A 324 -1.58 -9.89 28.34
CA THR A 324 -2.16 -8.61 28.80
C THR A 324 -3.19 -8.82 29.91
N MET A 325 -4.13 -9.75 29.71
CA MET A 325 -5.16 -10.06 30.73
C MET A 325 -4.54 -10.56 32.03
N LEU A 326 -3.55 -11.43 31.95
CA LEU A 326 -2.85 -11.94 33.14
C LEU A 326 -2.06 -10.84 33.85
N GLY A 327 -1.42 -9.94 33.13
CA GLY A 327 -0.78 -8.77 33.74
C GLY A 327 -1.78 -7.81 34.39
N ASN A 328 -2.94 -7.61 33.77
CA ASN A 328 -4.04 -6.84 34.38
C ASN A 328 -4.55 -7.53 35.67
N ILE A 329 -4.68 -8.86 35.69
CA ILE A 329 -5.05 -9.62 36.89
C ILE A 329 -3.97 -9.46 37.97
N LYS A 330 -2.68 -9.61 37.63
CA LYS A 330 -1.56 -9.42 38.57
C LYS A 330 -1.55 -8.00 39.17
N ASN A 331 -1.75 -6.98 38.34
CA ASN A 331 -1.89 -5.59 38.80
C ASN A 331 -3.13 -5.41 39.70
N TRP A 332 -4.27 -6.01 39.35
CA TRP A 332 -5.48 -5.95 40.18
C TRP A 332 -5.29 -6.67 41.52
N MET A 333 -4.54 -7.78 41.56
CA MET A 333 -4.17 -8.43 42.82
C MET A 333 -3.31 -7.54 43.70
N GLU A 334 -2.36 -6.79 43.12
CA GLU A 334 -1.43 -5.93 43.88
C GLU A 334 -2.10 -4.62 44.33
N PHE A 335 -2.93 -4.01 43.48
CA PHE A 335 -3.41 -2.63 43.66
C PHE A 335 -4.94 -2.49 43.74
N GLY A 336 -5.70 -3.56 43.51
CA GLY A 336 -7.17 -3.54 43.48
C GLY A 336 -7.71 -2.52 42.48
N ASP A 337 -8.52 -1.59 42.98
CA ASP A 337 -9.17 -0.56 42.18
C ASP A 337 -8.29 0.67 41.91
N ASN A 338 -7.07 0.72 42.47
CA ASN A 338 -6.15 1.83 42.28
C ASN A 338 -5.38 1.72 40.94
N VAL A 339 -6.10 1.98 39.84
CA VAL A 339 -5.57 1.92 38.47
C VAL A 339 -4.37 2.86 38.26
N ASP A 340 -4.28 3.97 39.01
CA ASP A 340 -3.17 4.92 38.86
C ASP A 340 -1.82 4.36 39.38
N ALA A 341 -1.87 3.29 40.18
CA ALA A 341 -0.69 2.57 40.68
C ALA A 341 -0.30 1.36 39.82
N PHE A 342 -1.06 1.02 38.78
CA PHE A 342 -0.79 -0.15 37.96
C PHE A 342 0.57 -0.02 37.25
N LYS A 343 1.32 -1.10 37.23
CA LYS A 343 2.62 -1.19 36.57
C LYS A 343 2.45 -1.60 35.12
N HIS A 344 3.53 -1.43 34.34
CA HIS A 344 3.59 -1.94 32.98
C HIS A 344 3.32 -3.44 32.93
N VAL A 345 2.45 -3.85 32.01
CA VAL A 345 2.13 -5.23 31.73
C VAL A 345 3.09 -5.74 30.65
N ASP A 346 3.98 -6.64 31.06
CA ASP A 346 4.85 -7.35 30.14
C ASP A 346 4.00 -8.23 29.21
N ASN A 347 3.97 -7.84 27.94
CA ASN A 347 3.27 -8.55 26.89
C ASN A 347 4.16 -9.58 26.21
N THR A 348 5.31 -9.94 26.77
CA THR A 348 6.07 -11.07 26.29
C THR A 348 5.47 -12.36 26.81
N SER A 349 5.20 -13.28 25.88
CA SER A 349 4.80 -14.61 26.30
C SER A 349 5.99 -15.36 26.89
N SER A 350 5.73 -15.96 28.05
CA SER A 350 6.60 -16.97 28.65
C SER A 350 6.84 -18.11 27.66
N GLN A 351 7.97 -18.80 27.82
CA GLN A 351 8.30 -20.03 27.11
C GLN A 351 7.94 -21.29 27.92
N LEU A 352 7.67 -21.12 29.21
CA LEU A 352 7.25 -22.19 30.14
C LEU A 352 5.86 -21.88 30.70
N ALA A 353 5.20 -22.90 31.24
CA ALA A 353 4.03 -22.66 32.07
C ALA A 353 4.46 -22.00 33.39
N ASP A 354 3.88 -20.84 33.69
CA ASP A 354 3.96 -20.23 35.03
C ASP A 354 2.71 -20.64 35.81
N ILE A 355 2.89 -21.14 37.04
CA ILE A 355 1.78 -21.55 37.91
C ILE A 355 1.90 -20.79 39.21
N PHE A 356 0.88 -20.02 39.53
CA PHE A 356 0.84 -19.25 40.77
C PHE A 356 -0.52 -19.37 41.46
N GLU A 357 -0.51 -19.31 42.79
CA GLU A 357 -1.72 -19.24 43.58
C GLU A 357 -2.33 -17.85 43.45
N TYR A 358 -3.56 -17.79 42.95
CA TYR A 358 -4.32 -16.56 42.77
C TYR A 358 -5.13 -16.21 44.03
N ASN A 359 -5.79 -17.23 44.58
CA ASN A 359 -6.56 -17.17 45.81
C ASN A 359 -6.53 -18.56 46.46
N LYS A 360 -7.01 -18.68 47.70
CA LYS A 360 -7.09 -19.97 48.39
C LYS A 360 -7.79 -21.01 47.52
N ASP A 361 -7.10 -22.12 47.28
CA ASP A 361 -7.55 -23.26 46.45
C ASP A 361 -7.79 -22.92 44.96
N VAL A 362 -7.31 -21.76 44.49
CA VAL A 362 -7.40 -21.30 43.10
C VAL A 362 -6.02 -20.95 42.57
N PHE A 363 -5.60 -21.70 41.55
CA PHE A 363 -4.34 -21.50 40.85
C PHE A 363 -4.60 -20.98 39.44
N ILE A 364 -3.66 -20.21 38.91
CA ILE A 364 -3.63 -19.84 37.50
C ILE A 364 -2.41 -20.49 36.88
N ALA A 365 -2.62 -21.20 35.78
CA ALA A 365 -1.55 -21.67 34.90
C ALA A 365 -1.52 -20.79 33.64
N ASP A 366 -0.49 -19.96 33.54
CA ASP A 366 -0.19 -19.18 32.34
C ASP A 366 0.56 -20.05 31.34
N LEU A 367 -0.13 -20.51 30.30
CA LEU A 367 0.55 -21.29 29.27
C LEU A 367 1.31 -20.37 28.29
N PRO A 368 2.48 -20.82 27.79
CA PRO A 368 3.22 -20.08 26.77
C PRO A 368 2.33 -19.86 25.54
N ALA A 369 2.44 -18.72 24.87
CA ALA A 369 1.69 -18.49 23.61
C ALA A 369 2.03 -19.50 22.50
N GLN A 370 3.14 -20.21 22.68
CA GLN A 370 3.65 -21.25 21.79
C GLN A 370 3.28 -22.66 22.27
N ILE A 371 2.10 -22.88 22.89
CA ILE A 371 1.53 -24.25 22.92
C ILE A 371 1.37 -24.79 21.49
N SER A 372 1.31 -23.89 20.51
CA SER A 372 1.46 -24.25 19.10
C SER A 372 2.81 -24.86 18.75
N HIS A 373 3.90 -24.81 19.52
CA HIS A 373 5.22 -25.43 19.22
C HIS A 373 5.79 -25.29 17.80
N PHE A 374 5.24 -24.43 16.93
CA PHE A 374 5.64 -24.32 15.53
C PHE A 374 6.07 -22.90 15.14
N THR A 375 6.23 -22.00 16.12
CA THR A 375 6.74 -20.64 15.87
C THR A 375 7.86 -20.28 16.82
N TYR A 376 8.82 -19.50 16.33
CA TYR A 376 9.96 -18.98 17.09
C TYR A 376 9.65 -17.57 17.62
N LYS A 377 10.39 -17.14 18.65
CA LYS A 377 10.29 -15.79 19.23
C LYS A 377 11.57 -15.00 18.94
N PRO A 378 11.56 -14.01 18.02
CA PRO A 378 12.67 -13.10 17.85
C PRO A 378 12.97 -12.32 19.14
N ASP A 379 14.25 -12.06 19.41
CA ASP A 379 14.69 -11.41 20.64
C ASP A 379 15.82 -10.40 20.41
N GLY A 380 15.91 -9.38 21.28
CA GLY A 380 16.83 -8.27 21.13
C GLY A 380 16.29 -6.92 21.61
N CYS A 381 16.57 -5.85 20.86
CA CYS A 381 16.20 -4.47 21.22
C CYS A 381 15.47 -3.76 20.07
N VAL A 382 14.76 -2.67 20.36
CA VAL A 382 14.09 -1.82 19.38
C VAL A 382 14.22 -0.35 19.76
N TYR A 383 14.36 0.52 18.77
CA TYR A 383 14.16 1.95 18.97
C TYR A 383 12.66 2.29 18.93
N THR A 384 12.12 2.81 20.04
CA THR A 384 10.69 3.20 20.18
C THR A 384 10.57 4.69 20.50
N ALA A 385 9.43 5.30 20.18
CA ALA A 385 9.21 6.73 20.43
C ALA A 385 9.35 7.07 21.92
N VAL A 386 10.10 8.13 22.26
CA VAL A 386 10.34 8.52 23.66
C VAL A 386 9.06 8.89 24.41
N GLU A 387 8.03 9.36 23.72
CA GLU A 387 6.73 9.67 24.32
C GLU A 387 5.99 8.44 24.86
N ASN A 388 6.37 7.24 24.39
CA ASN A 388 5.80 6.00 24.91
C ASN A 388 6.45 5.62 26.23
N GLU A 389 7.74 5.91 26.42
CA GLU A 389 8.53 5.33 27.51
C GLU A 389 8.96 6.33 28.59
N LEU A 390 9.11 7.62 28.24
CA LEU A 390 9.63 8.66 29.13
C LEU A 390 8.58 9.68 29.55
N LYS A 391 8.84 10.39 30.64
CA LYS A 391 8.00 11.49 31.13
C LYS A 391 8.34 12.80 30.41
N SER A 392 7.37 13.72 30.37
CA SER A 392 7.50 15.02 29.68
C SER A 392 8.75 15.85 30.04
N PRO A 393 9.20 15.93 31.31
CA PRO A 393 10.41 16.66 31.67
C PRO A 393 11.69 16.07 31.05
N GLU A 394 11.78 14.75 30.93
CA GLU A 394 12.94 14.05 30.37
C GLU A 394 13.03 14.28 28.86
N ILE A 395 11.89 14.21 28.17
CA ILE A 395 11.78 14.51 26.74
C ILE A 395 12.23 15.94 26.43
N THR A 396 11.89 16.89 27.30
CA THR A 396 12.29 18.30 27.16
C THR A 396 13.81 18.47 27.27
N LYS A 397 14.45 17.77 28.22
CA LYS A 397 15.91 17.76 28.36
C LYS A 397 16.61 17.16 27.13
N LEU A 398 16.09 16.06 26.59
CA LEU A 398 16.62 15.43 25.38
C LEU A 398 16.54 16.37 24.16
N LYS A 399 15.42 17.06 23.97
CA LYS A 399 15.27 18.06 22.88
C LYS A 399 16.29 19.18 23.00
N ALA A 400 16.53 19.69 24.22
CA ALA A 400 17.55 20.70 24.46
C ALA A 400 18.97 20.18 24.16
N PHE A 401 19.30 18.95 24.60
CA PHE A 401 20.59 18.32 24.32
C PHE A 401 20.84 18.17 22.81
N ILE A 402 19.86 17.68 22.04
CA ILE A 402 20.00 17.52 20.58
C ILE A 402 20.22 18.87 19.91
N ASN A 403 19.46 19.91 20.27
CA ASN A 403 19.62 21.24 19.70
C ASN A 403 21.01 21.81 19.95
N ASN A 404 21.56 21.63 21.15
CA ASN A 404 22.87 22.15 21.52
C ASN A 404 24.03 21.37 20.87
N ASN A 405 23.84 20.09 20.51
CA ASN A 405 24.91 19.20 20.05
C ASN A 405 24.74 18.68 18.62
N LYS A 406 23.74 19.16 17.87
CA LYS A 406 23.33 18.60 16.56
C LYS A 406 24.50 18.37 15.60
N ALA A 407 25.36 19.39 15.40
CA ALA A 407 26.47 19.31 14.45
C ALA A 407 27.48 18.21 14.84
N SER A 408 27.85 18.14 16.12
CA SER A 408 28.78 17.14 16.65
C SER A 408 28.20 15.72 16.52
N ILE A 409 26.92 15.55 16.89
CA ILE A 409 26.22 14.27 16.78
C ILE A 409 26.16 13.79 15.33
N THR A 410 25.79 14.66 14.39
CA THR A 410 25.73 14.32 12.96
C THR A 410 27.09 13.93 12.41
N ALA A 411 28.16 14.66 12.76
CA ALA A 411 29.52 14.32 12.36
C ALA A 411 29.95 12.93 12.88
N ALA A 412 29.69 12.65 14.15
CA ALA A 412 29.99 11.35 14.76
C ALA A 412 29.21 10.20 14.12
N HIS A 413 27.94 10.41 13.77
CA HIS A 413 27.15 9.41 13.03
C HIS A 413 27.76 9.11 11.65
N ASN A 414 28.11 10.14 10.88
CA ASN A 414 28.70 9.96 9.54
C ASN A 414 30.05 9.21 9.59
N GLU A 415 30.87 9.48 10.62
CA GLU A 415 32.11 8.73 10.84
C GLU A 415 31.83 7.24 11.12
N ARG A 416 30.81 6.94 11.94
CA ARG A 416 30.38 5.55 12.19
C ARG A 416 29.86 4.88 10.93
N VAL A 417 29.11 5.59 10.08
CA VAL A 417 28.64 5.08 8.78
C VAL A 417 29.83 4.63 7.91
N ALA A 418 30.85 5.47 7.77
CA ALA A 418 32.06 5.12 7.02
C ALA A 418 32.81 3.92 7.63
N LYS A 419 32.93 3.85 8.96
CA LYS A 419 33.57 2.73 9.66
C LYS A 419 32.82 1.41 9.44
N VAL A 420 31.49 1.41 9.56
CA VAL A 420 30.67 0.21 9.35
C VAL A 420 30.77 -0.26 7.91
N ALA A 421 30.75 0.64 6.93
CA ALA A 421 30.95 0.29 5.52
C ALA A 421 32.27 -0.47 5.29
N ASN A 422 33.37 0.02 5.86
CA ASN A 422 34.69 -0.62 5.77
C ASN A 422 34.71 -2.02 6.41
N ILE A 423 34.03 -2.20 7.54
CA ILE A 423 33.94 -3.53 8.21
C ILE A 423 33.11 -4.49 7.35
N ILE A 424 31.96 -4.06 6.82
CA ILE A 424 31.13 -4.90 5.93
C ILE A 424 31.92 -5.33 4.70
N GLN A 425 32.69 -4.42 4.09
CA GLN A 425 33.50 -4.74 2.91
C GLN A 425 34.61 -5.76 3.21
N ARG A 426 35.22 -5.70 4.41
CA ARG A 426 36.33 -6.58 4.79
C ARG A 426 35.88 -7.93 5.34
N ASP A 427 34.90 -7.91 6.24
CA ASP A 427 34.54 -9.04 7.11
C ASP A 427 33.09 -9.51 6.93
N GLY A 428 32.29 -8.82 6.10
CA GLY A 428 30.88 -9.11 5.87
C GLY A 428 29.94 -8.66 7.00
N TYR A 429 28.64 -8.91 6.81
CA TYR A 429 27.59 -8.49 7.75
C TYR A 429 27.63 -9.22 9.11
N LEU A 430 28.20 -10.42 9.16
CA LEU A 430 28.30 -11.24 10.38
C LEU A 430 29.58 -10.96 11.19
N ALA A 431 30.34 -9.92 10.83
CA ALA A 431 31.54 -9.52 11.57
C ALA A 431 31.22 -9.30 13.05
N PRO A 432 32.05 -9.79 14.00
CA PRO A 432 31.77 -9.67 15.44
C PRO A 432 31.54 -8.23 15.89
N ALA A 433 32.30 -7.27 15.34
CA ALA A 433 32.18 -5.85 15.68
C ALA A 433 30.85 -5.21 15.25
N LEU A 434 30.14 -5.79 14.29
CA LEU A 434 28.81 -5.34 13.81
C LEU A 434 27.66 -6.09 14.49
N ASN A 435 27.99 -7.08 15.31
CA ASN A 435 27.05 -7.95 16.02
C ASN A 435 27.25 -7.91 17.55
N ASP A 436 27.90 -6.85 18.04
CA ASP A 436 28.14 -6.58 19.46
C ASP A 436 26.99 -5.75 20.06
N ILE A 437 26.29 -6.30 21.05
CA ILE A 437 25.15 -5.65 21.69
C ILE A 437 25.54 -4.39 22.47
N SER A 438 26.81 -4.25 22.87
CA SER A 438 27.33 -3.04 23.51
C SER A 438 27.48 -1.86 22.53
N ARG A 439 27.30 -2.11 21.23
CA ARG A 439 27.44 -1.14 20.13
C ARG A 439 26.18 -1.08 19.27
N PRO A 440 25.02 -0.75 19.84
CA PRO A 440 23.75 -0.75 19.11
C PRO A 440 23.72 0.23 17.93
N GLU A 441 24.55 1.29 17.98
CA GLU A 441 24.70 2.23 16.88
C GLU A 441 25.36 1.60 15.65
N PHE A 442 26.26 0.62 15.84
CA PHE A 442 26.86 -0.15 14.75
C PHE A 442 25.84 -1.13 14.14
N TRP A 443 24.98 -1.71 14.98
CA TRP A 443 23.88 -2.58 14.55
C TRP A 443 22.86 -1.84 13.68
N PHE A 444 22.39 -0.68 14.15
CA PHE A 444 21.45 0.14 13.39
C PHE A 444 22.01 0.50 12.00
N ILE A 445 23.26 0.99 11.95
CA ILE A 445 23.93 1.33 10.69
C ILE A 445 24.15 0.10 9.80
N LYS A 446 24.53 -1.05 10.37
CA LYS A 446 24.62 -2.32 9.63
C LYS A 446 23.28 -2.65 8.96
N ASN A 447 22.18 -2.50 9.69
CA ASN A 447 20.86 -2.81 9.17
C ASN A 447 20.45 -1.87 8.02
N LEU A 448 20.86 -0.59 8.06
CA LEU A 448 20.67 0.34 6.94
C LEU A 448 21.36 -0.13 5.65
N TYR A 449 22.57 -0.69 5.77
CA TYR A 449 23.28 -1.30 4.64
C TYR A 449 22.61 -2.61 4.19
N LEU A 450 22.33 -3.51 5.14
CA LEU A 450 21.75 -4.83 4.90
C LEU A 450 20.41 -4.74 4.17
N LEU A 451 19.54 -3.81 4.59
CA LEU A 451 18.20 -3.60 4.04
C LEU A 451 18.17 -2.57 2.91
N LYS A 452 19.32 -2.00 2.53
CA LYS A 452 19.47 -1.00 1.46
C LYS A 452 18.64 0.28 1.72
N THR A 453 18.43 0.66 2.98
CA THR A 453 17.64 1.84 3.38
C THR A 453 18.49 3.07 3.72
N LEU A 454 19.82 2.98 3.64
CA LEU A 454 20.72 4.09 3.99
C LEU A 454 20.39 5.44 3.30
N LYS A 455 19.98 5.40 2.02
CA LYS A 455 19.62 6.61 1.27
C LYS A 455 18.31 7.26 1.73
N ASP A 456 17.37 6.44 2.20
CA ASP A 456 16.03 6.85 2.59
C ASP A 456 15.96 7.18 4.10
N ASN A 457 17.00 6.83 4.86
CA ASN A 457 17.06 7.00 6.31
C ASN A 457 17.20 8.48 6.73
N LYS A 458 16.41 8.85 7.73
CA LYS A 458 16.41 10.18 8.36
C LYS A 458 16.89 10.15 9.82
N PHE A 459 17.14 8.97 10.37
CA PHE A 459 17.47 8.82 11.77
C PHE A 459 18.98 8.82 12.02
N ILE A 460 19.40 9.64 12.97
CA ILE A 460 20.79 9.80 13.39
C ILE A 460 20.94 9.25 14.81
N THR A 461 21.94 8.38 15.00
CA THR A 461 22.23 7.74 16.29
C THR A 461 23.08 8.61 17.22
N PHE A 462 22.75 8.60 18.51
CA PHE A 462 23.52 9.25 19.56
C PHE A 462 23.31 8.59 20.91
N SER A 463 24.15 8.94 21.87
CA SER A 463 24.01 8.49 23.25
C SER A 463 23.97 9.70 24.18
N CYS A 464 23.10 9.66 25.19
CA CYS A 464 22.98 10.67 26.24
C CYS A 464 22.81 9.92 27.56
N ASP A 465 23.58 10.29 28.59
CA ASP A 465 23.51 9.68 29.92
C ASP A 465 23.60 8.14 29.92
N GLY A 466 24.43 7.58 29.04
CA GLY A 466 24.61 6.13 28.91
C GLY A 466 23.48 5.39 28.18
N VAL A 467 22.46 6.10 27.71
CA VAL A 467 21.32 5.55 26.96
C VAL A 467 21.47 5.89 25.48
N ASN A 468 21.04 4.96 24.60
CA ASN A 468 21.14 5.12 23.15
C ASN A 468 19.83 5.58 22.54
N TYR A 469 19.93 6.52 21.61
CA TYR A 469 18.80 7.19 20.98
C TYR A 469 18.98 7.32 19.47
N LEU A 470 17.87 7.55 18.78
CA LEU A 470 17.82 8.08 17.43
C LEU A 470 17.06 9.42 17.44
N PHE A 471 17.45 10.38 16.61
CA PHE A 471 16.59 11.52 16.30
C PHE A 471 16.46 11.68 14.79
N ASN A 472 15.28 12.13 14.36
CA ASN A 472 15.00 12.40 12.96
C ASN A 472 15.61 13.74 12.54
N SER A 473 16.51 13.73 11.56
CA SER A 473 17.21 14.93 11.09
C SER A 473 16.29 15.97 10.46
N SER A 474 15.15 15.54 9.91
CA SER A 474 14.12 16.40 9.31
C SER A 474 13.09 16.90 10.33
N ASN A 475 12.95 16.21 11.47
CA ASN A 475 12.03 16.59 12.54
C ASN A 475 12.63 16.25 13.92
N ILE A 476 13.29 17.22 14.55
CA ILE A 476 14.00 17.02 15.83
C ILE A 476 13.05 16.60 16.97
N SER A 477 11.74 16.80 16.83
CA SER A 477 10.78 16.32 17.83
C SER A 477 10.55 14.81 17.80
N ASP A 478 10.87 14.14 16.69
CA ASP A 478 10.78 12.68 16.55
C ASP A 478 12.07 12.04 17.05
N ILE A 479 12.03 11.61 18.32
CA ILE A 479 13.14 11.00 19.05
C ILE A 479 12.74 9.59 19.44
N ARG A 480 13.66 8.64 19.29
CA ARG A 480 13.46 7.24 19.66
C ARG A 480 14.52 6.80 20.66
N ILE A 481 14.13 6.00 21.65
CA ILE A 481 14.98 5.41 22.69
C ILE A 481 15.15 3.91 22.41
N LEU A 482 16.36 3.40 22.61
CA LEU A 482 16.62 1.97 22.54
C LEU A 482 16.13 1.27 23.81
N MET A 483 15.25 0.28 23.63
CA MET A 483 14.71 -0.53 24.71
C MET A 483 14.82 -2.02 24.34
N LYS A 484 14.94 -2.89 25.35
CA LYS A 484 14.83 -4.33 25.12
C LYS A 484 13.41 -4.67 24.68
N LEU A 485 13.25 -5.60 23.73
CA LEU A 485 11.94 -6.00 23.21
C LEU A 485 10.97 -6.43 24.32
N GLU A 486 11.48 -7.04 25.40
CA GLU A 486 10.68 -7.47 26.54
C GLU A 486 10.14 -6.35 27.44
N ASN A 487 10.73 -5.15 27.37
CA ASN A 487 10.36 -4.00 28.20
C ASN A 487 9.65 -2.90 27.40
N VAL A 488 9.32 -3.15 26.14
CA VAL A 488 8.70 -2.15 25.25
C VAL A 488 7.20 -2.32 25.28
N ARG A 489 6.47 -1.21 25.41
CA ARG A 489 5.02 -1.22 25.29
C ARG A 489 4.55 -1.66 23.90
N SER A 490 3.36 -2.24 23.80
CA SER A 490 2.84 -2.81 22.53
C SER A 490 2.90 -1.80 21.37
N GLU A 491 2.63 -0.53 21.64
CA GLU A 491 2.68 0.56 20.65
C GLU A 491 4.08 0.79 20.09
N GLY A 492 5.11 0.60 20.92
CA GLY A 492 6.51 0.67 20.50
C GLY A 492 6.94 -0.49 19.61
N LEU A 493 6.33 -1.66 19.78
CA LEU A 493 6.58 -2.85 18.96
C LEU A 493 5.92 -2.80 17.58
N LYS A 494 4.93 -1.91 17.39
CA LYS A 494 4.33 -1.62 16.08
C LYS A 494 5.22 -0.74 15.19
N ASN A 495 6.49 -0.55 15.55
CA ASN A 495 7.48 0.15 14.73
C ASN A 495 7.67 -0.56 13.37
N VAL A 496 7.43 0.18 12.30
CA VAL A 496 7.42 -0.32 10.91
C VAL A 496 8.81 -0.35 10.25
N GLU A 497 9.81 0.29 10.85
CA GLU A 497 11.15 0.41 10.28
C GLU A 497 12.03 -0.77 10.73
N SER A 498 12.17 -1.75 9.84
CA SER A 498 12.85 -3.02 10.10
C SER A 498 14.31 -2.83 10.56
N GLU A 499 14.98 -1.76 10.13
CA GLU A 499 16.35 -1.42 10.53
C GLU A 499 16.50 -1.04 12.00
N GLN A 500 15.41 -0.60 12.65
CA GLN A 500 15.41 -0.13 14.03
C GLN A 500 15.22 -1.25 15.06
N MET A 501 14.97 -2.48 14.60
CA MET A 501 14.92 -3.67 15.44
C MET A 501 16.27 -4.41 15.38
N LEU A 502 16.89 -4.58 16.54
CA LEU A 502 18.20 -5.16 16.70
C LEU A 502 18.04 -6.57 17.27
N PHE A 503 18.00 -7.59 16.42
CA PHE A 503 17.85 -9.00 16.83
C PHE A 503 19.17 -9.61 17.34
N SER A 504 19.81 -8.94 18.30
CA SER A 504 21.12 -9.33 18.84
C SER A 504 21.12 -10.68 19.55
N LEU A 505 19.96 -11.14 20.00
CA LEU A 505 19.78 -12.44 20.65
C LEU A 505 19.18 -13.49 19.69
N GLY A 506 18.99 -13.15 18.42
CA GLY A 506 18.43 -14.02 17.40
C GLY A 506 16.99 -14.45 17.70
N ILE A 507 16.76 -15.76 17.87
CA ILE A 507 15.44 -16.32 18.18
C ILE A 507 15.51 -17.30 19.34
N ARG A 508 14.44 -17.36 20.13
CA ARG A 508 14.19 -18.44 21.08
C ARG A 508 13.26 -19.49 20.45
N MET A 509 13.68 -20.75 20.52
CA MET A 509 12.89 -21.88 20.05
C MET A 509 11.90 -22.32 21.13
N PRO A 510 10.70 -22.81 20.75
CA PRO A 510 9.74 -23.30 21.73
C PRO A 510 10.29 -24.54 22.44
N PHE A 511 9.90 -24.73 23.70
CA PHE A 511 10.27 -25.91 24.47
C PHE A 511 9.68 -27.18 23.81
N PRO A 512 10.35 -28.35 23.85
CA PRO A 512 9.76 -29.56 23.27
C PRO A 512 8.42 -29.92 23.92
N TYR A 513 7.37 -30.16 23.12
CA TYR A 513 5.98 -30.35 23.59
C TYR A 513 5.86 -31.37 24.72
N GLU A 514 6.40 -32.58 24.54
CA GLU A 514 6.34 -33.65 25.54
C GLU A 514 6.98 -33.26 26.88
N LYS A 515 8.10 -32.54 26.83
CA LYS A 515 8.77 -32.05 28.04
C LYS A 515 7.95 -30.95 28.72
N PHE A 516 7.36 -30.05 27.93
CA PHE A 516 6.48 -28.99 28.43
C PHE A 516 5.27 -29.57 29.15
N VAL A 517 4.56 -30.52 28.51
CA VAL A 517 3.36 -31.13 29.09
C VAL A 517 3.70 -31.89 30.37
N SER A 518 4.83 -32.62 30.39
CA SER A 518 5.29 -33.33 31.58
C SER A 518 5.60 -32.39 32.75
N ASP A 519 6.32 -31.28 32.49
CA ASP A 519 6.62 -30.26 33.50
C ASP A 519 5.36 -29.61 34.06
N LEU A 520 4.41 -29.21 33.19
CA LEU A 520 3.13 -28.66 33.60
C LEU A 520 2.39 -29.62 34.54
N ILE A 521 2.23 -30.89 34.14
CA ILE A 521 1.51 -31.89 34.94
C ILE A 521 2.19 -32.14 36.28
N SER A 522 3.53 -32.23 36.29
CA SER A 522 4.30 -32.39 37.52
C SER A 522 4.05 -31.24 38.49
N ARG A 523 4.01 -30.00 38.00
CA ARG A 523 3.74 -28.81 38.82
C ARG A 523 2.30 -28.76 39.32
N LEU A 524 1.31 -29.10 38.47
CA LEU A 524 -0.09 -29.17 38.88
C LEU A 524 -0.29 -30.19 40.01
N LYS A 525 0.31 -31.38 39.89
CA LYS A 525 0.28 -32.41 40.94
C LYS A 525 0.98 -31.95 42.22
N ALA A 526 2.10 -31.24 42.11
CA ALA A 526 2.81 -30.68 43.28
C ALA A 526 1.97 -29.65 44.06
N HIS A 527 1.03 -28.98 43.40
CA HIS A 527 0.06 -28.08 44.05
C HIS A 527 -1.24 -28.78 44.48
N GLU A 528 -1.33 -30.11 44.36
CA GLU A 528 -2.52 -30.91 44.68
C GLU A 528 -3.77 -30.44 43.91
N VAL A 529 -3.59 -29.97 42.67
CA VAL A 529 -4.69 -29.59 41.80
C VAL A 529 -5.47 -30.83 41.40
N GLU A 530 -6.80 -30.77 41.51
CA GLU A 530 -7.70 -31.85 41.09
C GLU A 530 -8.60 -31.42 39.91
N GLU A 531 -8.97 -30.14 39.87
CA GLU A 531 -9.92 -29.59 38.88
C GLU A 531 -9.20 -28.64 37.93
N VAL A 532 -9.50 -28.75 36.63
CA VAL A 532 -8.92 -27.94 35.56
C VAL A 532 -10.03 -27.23 34.79
N VAL A 533 -9.92 -25.90 34.70
CA VAL A 533 -10.79 -25.07 33.85
C VAL A 533 -9.92 -24.39 32.80
N PHE A 534 -10.21 -24.59 31.51
CA PHE A 534 -9.52 -23.84 30.46
C PHE A 534 -10.11 -22.43 30.31
N VAL A 535 -9.26 -21.44 30.07
CA VAL A 535 -9.64 -20.07 29.74
C VAL A 535 -9.09 -19.74 28.36
N ASP A 536 -9.96 -19.87 27.35
CA ASP A 536 -9.67 -19.79 25.94
C ASP A 536 -9.86 -18.37 25.39
N PHE A 537 -8.84 -17.83 24.73
CA PHE A 537 -8.90 -16.53 24.08
C PHE A 537 -9.18 -16.68 22.58
N LEU A 538 -10.30 -16.12 22.12
CA LEU A 538 -10.62 -15.92 20.71
C LEU A 538 -10.19 -14.50 20.32
N SER A 539 -9.11 -14.40 19.53
CA SER A 539 -8.51 -13.12 19.17
C SER A 539 -9.30 -12.45 18.05
N MET A 540 -9.90 -11.29 18.32
CA MET A 540 -10.54 -10.43 17.30
C MET A 540 -9.96 -9.01 17.25
N TYR A 541 -8.70 -8.84 17.67
CA TYR A 541 -7.94 -7.60 17.53
C TYR A 541 -7.01 -7.66 16.30
N PRO A 542 -6.67 -6.51 15.68
CA PRO A 542 -5.62 -6.47 14.67
C PRO A 542 -4.27 -6.85 15.31
N ARG A 543 -3.57 -7.83 14.72
CA ARG A 543 -2.28 -8.31 15.24
C ARG A 543 -1.13 -7.68 14.51
N SER A 544 -0.78 -6.46 14.90
CA SER A 544 0.32 -5.73 14.26
C SER A 544 1.64 -5.80 15.04
N SER A 545 1.66 -5.90 16.38
CA SER A 545 2.91 -5.73 17.15
C SER A 545 3.90 -6.91 17.04
N ARG A 546 3.50 -8.12 17.43
CA ARG A 546 4.39 -9.31 17.37
C ARG A 546 4.68 -9.76 15.94
N GLU A 547 3.72 -9.57 15.07
CA GLU A 547 3.84 -10.01 13.68
C GLU A 547 4.82 -9.09 12.94
N ASN A 548 4.83 -7.80 13.28
CA ASN A 548 5.89 -6.87 12.87
C ASN A 548 7.28 -7.35 13.31
N LEU A 549 7.45 -7.83 14.54
CA LEU A 549 8.75 -8.33 15.02
C LEU A 549 9.23 -9.51 14.15
N ARG A 550 8.35 -10.49 13.89
CA ARG A 550 8.68 -11.65 13.05
C ARG A 550 8.98 -11.27 11.61
N ILE A 551 8.17 -10.41 11.02
CA ILE A 551 8.38 -9.91 9.66
C ILE A 551 9.72 -9.19 9.57
N ASN A 552 10.01 -8.28 10.50
CA ASN A 552 11.26 -7.54 10.49
C ASN A 552 12.47 -8.46 10.69
N TYR A 553 12.34 -9.50 11.52
CA TYR A 553 13.34 -10.55 11.63
C TYR A 553 13.52 -11.31 10.30
N LEU A 554 12.42 -11.76 9.67
CA LEU A 554 12.45 -12.46 8.39
C LEU A 554 13.09 -11.62 7.29
N LEU A 555 12.78 -10.33 7.21
CA LEU A 555 13.37 -9.41 6.24
C LEU A 555 14.89 -9.29 6.41
N GLN A 556 15.38 -9.15 7.64
CA GLN A 556 16.82 -9.14 7.92
C GLN A 556 17.45 -10.48 7.60
N GLN A 557 16.80 -11.59 7.94
CA GLN A 557 17.30 -12.94 7.68
C GLN A 557 17.36 -13.25 6.17
N LEU A 558 16.36 -12.84 5.38
CA LEU A 558 16.35 -12.94 3.93
C LEU A 558 17.51 -12.13 3.31
N ALA A 559 17.73 -10.91 3.79
CA ALA A 559 18.85 -10.08 3.32
C ALA A 559 20.23 -10.67 3.65
N LEU A 560 20.38 -11.35 4.80
CA LEU A 560 21.60 -12.06 5.17
C LEU A 560 21.84 -13.30 4.31
N LEU A 561 20.77 -14.05 3.99
CA LEU A 561 20.84 -15.28 3.19
C LEU A 561 20.95 -15.03 1.68
N ASN A 562 20.42 -13.90 1.21
CA ASN A 562 20.44 -13.49 -0.19
C ASN A 562 20.75 -11.99 -0.30
N GLN A 563 21.99 -11.65 -0.67
CA GLN A 563 22.42 -10.25 -0.83
C GLN A 563 21.66 -9.48 -1.93
N ASN A 564 21.04 -10.20 -2.87
CA ASN A 564 20.20 -9.58 -3.91
C ASN A 564 18.78 -9.27 -3.42
N PHE A 565 18.37 -9.81 -2.26
CA PHE A 565 17.09 -9.49 -1.66
C PHE A 565 16.96 -7.99 -1.41
N ASP A 566 15.76 -7.47 -1.65
CA ASP A 566 15.42 -6.08 -1.46
C ASP A 566 13.92 -6.02 -1.15
N LYS A 567 13.57 -5.41 -0.02
CA LYS A 567 12.19 -5.25 0.44
C LYS A 567 11.32 -4.54 -0.61
N LYS A 568 11.88 -3.64 -1.43
CA LYS A 568 11.13 -2.95 -2.50
C LYS A 568 10.65 -3.90 -3.61
N ASN A 569 11.23 -5.10 -3.70
CA ASN A 569 10.89 -6.13 -4.70
C ASN A 569 10.18 -7.35 -4.07
N SER A 570 9.57 -7.19 -2.89
CA SER A 570 8.82 -8.23 -2.20
C SER A 570 7.39 -7.78 -1.90
N PHE A 571 6.55 -8.70 -1.43
CA PHE A 571 5.19 -8.39 -0.97
C PHE A 571 5.16 -7.59 0.35
N TYR A 572 6.31 -7.37 0.99
CA TYR A 572 6.44 -6.44 2.13
C TYR A 572 6.76 -5.00 1.70
N ALA A 573 6.83 -4.72 0.39
CA ALA A 573 6.92 -3.36 -0.12
C ALA A 573 5.63 -2.57 0.18
N ASP A 574 5.75 -1.25 0.29
CA ASP A 574 4.58 -0.39 0.46
C ASP A 574 3.92 -0.11 -0.90
N PHE A 575 2.83 -0.82 -1.20
CA PHE A 575 2.04 -0.61 -2.42
C PHE A 575 1.06 0.56 -2.26
N VAL A 576 1.58 1.76 -2.43
CA VAL A 576 0.77 2.99 -2.49
C VAL A 576 -0.23 2.90 -3.63
N GLY A 577 -1.49 3.26 -3.37
CA GLY A 577 -2.60 3.08 -4.33
C GLY A 577 -3.19 1.67 -4.33
N GLY A 578 -2.78 0.82 -3.39
CA GLY A 578 -3.30 -0.54 -3.21
C GLY A 578 -2.85 -1.50 -4.32
N GLY A 579 -3.73 -2.44 -4.67
CA GLY A 579 -3.44 -3.52 -5.61
C GLY A 579 -3.04 -3.08 -7.03
N GLY A 580 -3.36 -1.85 -7.45
CA GLY A 580 -2.96 -1.32 -8.76
C GLY A 580 -1.44 -1.20 -8.93
N ARG A 581 -0.71 -0.76 -7.89
CA ARG A 581 0.77 -0.69 -7.94
C ARG A 581 1.39 -2.08 -7.98
N LEU A 582 0.87 -3.01 -7.17
CA LEU A 582 1.32 -4.40 -7.19
C LEU A 582 1.09 -5.04 -8.56
N LEU A 583 -0.09 -4.85 -9.16
CA LEU A 583 -0.39 -5.31 -10.52
C LEU A 583 0.66 -4.79 -11.52
N SER A 584 1.00 -3.51 -11.45
CA SER A 584 2.03 -2.92 -12.32
C SER A 584 3.40 -3.58 -12.14
N CYS A 585 3.78 -3.94 -10.91
CA CYS A 585 5.02 -4.67 -10.66
C CYS A 585 4.97 -6.11 -11.18
N LEU A 586 3.82 -6.80 -11.05
CA LEU A 586 3.68 -8.18 -11.53
C LEU A 586 3.57 -8.28 -13.05
N MET A 587 3.08 -7.24 -13.72
CA MET A 587 3.06 -7.17 -15.19
C MET A 587 4.41 -6.76 -15.81
N ASP A 588 5.30 -6.13 -15.04
CA ASP A 588 6.68 -5.88 -15.49
C ASP A 588 7.48 -7.20 -15.43
N PRO A 589 8.04 -7.68 -16.55
CA PRO A 589 8.73 -8.97 -16.59
C PRO A 589 9.94 -9.06 -15.65
N LYS A 590 10.67 -7.96 -15.44
CA LYS A 590 11.85 -7.94 -14.56
C LYS A 590 11.42 -7.99 -13.10
N MET A 591 10.41 -7.21 -12.75
CA MET A 591 9.87 -7.18 -11.39
C MET A 591 9.15 -8.48 -11.05
N HIS A 592 8.38 -9.06 -11.97
CA HIS A 592 7.74 -10.37 -11.81
C HIS A 592 8.75 -11.46 -11.38
N VAL A 593 9.92 -11.50 -12.03
CA VAL A 593 11.00 -12.43 -11.64
C VAL A 593 11.48 -12.17 -10.21
N LYS A 594 11.71 -10.90 -9.83
CA LYS A 594 12.15 -10.56 -8.47
C LYS A 594 11.10 -10.93 -7.41
N PHE A 595 9.82 -10.67 -7.66
CA PHE A 595 8.72 -11.05 -6.76
C PHE A 595 8.63 -12.57 -6.61
N ARG A 596 8.80 -13.31 -7.72
CA ARG A 596 8.86 -14.77 -7.70
C ARG A 596 10.02 -15.29 -6.86
N GLU A 597 11.21 -14.71 -7.03
CA GLU A 597 12.38 -15.08 -6.24
C GLU A 597 12.18 -14.76 -4.76
N SER A 598 11.67 -13.57 -4.44
CA SER A 598 11.39 -13.15 -3.07
C SER A 598 10.41 -14.08 -2.36
N LEU A 599 9.28 -14.42 -3.00
CA LEU A 599 8.28 -15.31 -2.40
C LEU A 599 8.80 -16.76 -2.29
N THR A 600 9.63 -17.20 -3.24
CA THR A 600 10.31 -18.49 -3.16
C THR A 600 11.26 -18.54 -1.95
N ASP A 601 12.04 -17.49 -1.75
CA ASP A 601 13.01 -17.38 -0.66
C ASP A 601 12.32 -17.28 0.70
N GLU A 602 11.23 -16.53 0.80
CA GLU A 602 10.41 -16.46 2.00
C GLU A 602 9.80 -17.82 2.35
N ALA A 603 9.16 -18.49 1.40
CA ALA A 603 8.56 -19.80 1.63
C ALA A 603 9.61 -20.83 2.07
N LEU A 604 10.79 -20.80 1.46
CA LEU A 604 11.91 -21.67 1.84
C LEU A 604 12.41 -21.34 3.25
N LEU A 605 12.57 -20.06 3.58
CA LEU A 605 13.02 -19.61 4.90
C LEU A 605 12.05 -20.07 5.99
N ARG A 606 10.76 -19.81 5.81
CA ARG A 606 9.71 -20.20 6.76
C ARG A 606 9.65 -21.70 6.98
N PHE A 607 9.70 -22.49 5.90
CA PHE A 607 9.77 -23.95 6.00
C PHE A 607 11.02 -24.42 6.77
N LYS A 608 12.18 -23.81 6.51
CA LYS A 608 13.42 -24.19 7.20
C LYS A 608 13.41 -23.80 8.68
N LEU A 609 12.85 -22.65 9.04
CA LEU A 609 12.66 -22.27 10.44
C LEU A 609 11.68 -23.23 11.14
N TYR A 610 10.58 -23.61 10.49
CA TYR A 610 9.68 -24.66 10.99
C TYR A 610 10.42 -25.98 11.25
N ARG A 611 11.27 -26.43 10.31
CA ARG A 611 12.09 -27.64 10.50
C ARG A 611 13.10 -27.49 11.63
N MET A 612 13.78 -26.36 11.72
CA MET A 612 14.69 -26.09 12.83
C MET A 612 13.97 -26.19 14.17
N ILE A 613 12.73 -25.75 14.30
CA ILE A 613 11.94 -25.91 15.53
C ILE A 613 11.72 -27.40 15.86
N GLN A 614 11.41 -28.23 14.87
CA GLN A 614 11.24 -29.68 15.06
C GLN A 614 12.54 -30.39 15.47
N ASP A 615 13.66 -29.94 14.90
CA ASP A 615 14.98 -30.55 15.10
C ASP A 615 15.66 -30.06 16.39
N TYR A 616 15.36 -28.83 16.84
CA TYR A 616 15.95 -28.21 18.04
C TYR A 616 15.37 -28.80 19.33
N ARG A 617 15.91 -29.94 19.78
CA ARG A 617 15.42 -30.71 20.94
C ARG A 617 16.07 -30.35 22.29
N HIS A 618 16.80 -29.23 22.36
CA HIS A 618 17.46 -28.82 23.59
C HIS A 618 16.44 -28.53 24.70
N GLY A 619 16.79 -28.89 25.93
CA GLY A 619 15.96 -28.66 27.12
C GLY A 619 16.25 -27.33 27.81
N ASP A 620 16.97 -26.41 27.15
CA ASP A 620 17.19 -25.07 27.65
C ASP A 620 16.53 -24.04 26.72
N LEU A 621 16.21 -22.88 27.29
CA LEU A 621 15.53 -21.77 26.60
C LEU A 621 16.53 -20.74 26.10
N THR A 622 17.78 -21.14 25.86
CA THR A 622 18.79 -20.22 25.39
C THR A 622 18.46 -19.77 23.97
N GLY A 623 18.62 -18.47 23.71
CA GLY A 623 18.42 -17.92 22.37
C GLY A 623 19.48 -18.45 21.42
N VAL A 624 19.07 -18.81 20.21
CA VAL A 624 19.98 -19.13 19.10
C VAL A 624 20.33 -17.80 18.43
N SER A 625 21.62 -17.49 18.32
CA SER A 625 22.05 -16.21 17.77
C SER A 625 21.74 -16.11 16.26
N ILE A 626 21.59 -14.88 15.75
CA ILE A 626 21.37 -14.64 14.32
C ILE A 626 22.49 -15.23 13.45
N ASN A 627 23.73 -15.23 13.96
CA ASN A 627 24.88 -15.80 13.27
C ASN A 627 24.74 -17.32 13.11
N GLU A 628 24.38 -18.04 14.18
CA GLU A 628 24.19 -19.49 14.17
C GLU A 628 23.04 -19.88 13.24
N ILE A 629 21.91 -19.17 13.31
CA ILE A 629 20.76 -19.42 12.44
C ILE A 629 21.13 -19.19 10.97
N THR A 630 21.79 -18.07 10.68
CA THR A 630 22.21 -17.74 9.31
C THR A 630 23.12 -18.81 8.76
N GLN A 631 24.12 -19.25 9.53
CA GLN A 631 25.04 -20.32 9.12
C GLN A 631 24.31 -21.65 8.89
N ALA A 632 23.38 -22.04 9.78
CA ALA A 632 22.59 -23.25 9.63
C ALA A 632 21.71 -23.24 8.36
N LEU A 633 21.18 -22.08 7.99
CA LEU A 633 20.31 -21.91 6.84
C LEU A 633 21.06 -21.73 5.51
N GLN A 634 22.30 -21.23 5.54
CA GLN A 634 23.03 -20.78 4.36
C GLN A 634 23.22 -21.90 3.32
N GLY A 635 23.52 -23.12 3.75
CA GLY A 635 23.67 -24.27 2.85
C GLY A 635 22.42 -24.53 1.99
N SER A 636 21.22 -24.36 2.56
CA SER A 636 19.95 -24.55 1.83
C SER A 636 19.67 -23.45 0.81
N PHE A 637 20.19 -22.24 1.03
CA PHE A 637 20.03 -21.10 0.12
C PHE A 637 21.08 -21.07 -0.99
N VAL A 638 22.27 -21.62 -0.74
CA VAL A 638 23.34 -21.77 -1.74
C VAL A 638 23.03 -22.96 -2.68
N ASN A 639 22.60 -24.10 -2.13
CA ASN A 639 22.39 -25.34 -2.89
C ASN A 639 20.90 -25.68 -3.07
N LYS A 640 20.11 -24.73 -3.59
CA LYS A 640 18.66 -24.94 -3.77
C LYS A 640 18.29 -26.13 -4.68
N LYS A 641 19.20 -26.52 -5.58
CA LYS A 641 19.00 -27.64 -6.53
C LYS A 641 19.02 -29.01 -5.86
N ASP A 642 19.64 -29.13 -4.69
CA ASP A 642 19.81 -30.41 -3.99
C ASP A 642 18.58 -30.75 -3.12
N LEU A 643 17.57 -29.88 -3.12
CA LEU A 643 16.33 -30.05 -2.38
C LEU A 643 15.26 -30.73 -3.26
N SER A 644 14.88 -31.95 -2.89
CA SER A 644 13.90 -32.79 -3.62
C SER A 644 12.53 -32.13 -3.86
N TYR A 645 12.13 -31.18 -3.01
CA TYR A 645 10.85 -30.46 -3.09
C TYR A 645 10.97 -29.05 -3.73
N PHE A 646 12.16 -28.58 -4.12
CA PHE A 646 12.34 -27.20 -4.57
C PHE A 646 11.70 -26.90 -5.94
N ALA A 647 11.68 -27.89 -6.84
CA ALA A 647 10.94 -27.78 -8.10
C ALA A 647 9.44 -27.59 -7.86
N PHE A 648 8.88 -28.31 -6.87
CA PHE A 648 7.49 -28.17 -6.46
C PHE A 648 7.21 -26.77 -5.89
N LEU A 649 8.08 -26.26 -5.02
CA LEU A 649 7.99 -24.88 -4.50
C LEU A 649 7.95 -23.85 -5.63
N LYS A 650 8.91 -23.90 -6.56
CA LYS A 650 8.99 -22.97 -7.70
C LYS A 650 7.76 -22.98 -8.61
N LYS A 651 7.12 -24.15 -8.75
CA LYS A 651 5.87 -24.29 -9.49
C LYS A 651 4.73 -23.64 -8.73
N LYS A 652 4.54 -23.98 -7.44
CA LYS A 652 3.48 -23.40 -6.60
C LYS A 652 3.54 -21.88 -6.52
N VAL A 653 4.74 -21.32 -6.37
CA VAL A 653 4.94 -19.86 -6.37
C VAL A 653 4.53 -19.25 -7.72
N ALA A 654 4.88 -19.87 -8.84
CA ALA A 654 4.49 -19.37 -10.16
C ALA A 654 2.97 -19.41 -10.36
N ASP A 655 2.34 -20.54 -10.03
CA ASP A 655 0.88 -20.70 -10.11
C ASP A 655 0.16 -19.64 -9.25
N LYS A 656 0.68 -19.35 -8.06
CA LYS A 656 0.14 -18.32 -7.16
C LYS A 656 0.30 -16.92 -7.75
N LEU A 657 1.48 -16.56 -8.29
CA LEU A 657 1.68 -15.24 -8.90
C LEU A 657 0.78 -15.01 -10.11
N GLU A 658 0.58 -16.03 -10.94
CA GLU A 658 -0.34 -15.95 -12.08
C GLU A 658 -1.78 -15.73 -11.62
N LEU A 659 -2.24 -16.51 -10.62
CA LEU A 659 -3.56 -16.34 -10.02
C LEU A 659 -3.75 -14.93 -9.45
N GLU A 660 -2.79 -14.43 -8.68
CA GLU A 660 -2.86 -13.09 -8.08
C GLU A 660 -2.80 -11.99 -9.15
N THR A 661 -1.98 -12.14 -10.18
CA THR A 661 -1.93 -11.19 -11.30
C THR A 661 -3.29 -11.12 -12.00
N ASN A 662 -3.92 -12.26 -12.28
CA ASN A 662 -5.25 -12.31 -12.89
C ASN A 662 -6.35 -11.72 -12.00
N ASN A 663 -6.29 -11.99 -10.69
CA ASN A 663 -7.22 -11.42 -9.71
C ASN A 663 -7.08 -9.90 -9.62
N LEU A 664 -5.84 -9.40 -9.57
CA LEU A 664 -5.54 -7.99 -9.53
C LEU A 664 -5.91 -7.29 -10.84
N ASP A 665 -5.67 -7.90 -12.01
CA ASP A 665 -6.07 -7.35 -13.30
C ASP A 665 -7.60 -7.21 -13.41
N ARG A 666 -8.35 -8.23 -12.97
CA ARG A 666 -9.81 -8.17 -12.95
C ARG A 666 -10.34 -7.02 -12.08
N VAL A 667 -9.69 -6.72 -10.95
CA VAL A 667 -10.13 -5.70 -9.99
C VAL A 667 -9.57 -4.32 -10.31
N TYR A 668 -8.32 -4.21 -10.75
CA TYR A 668 -7.59 -2.95 -10.89
C TYR A 668 -7.15 -2.63 -12.31
N GLY A 669 -7.19 -3.59 -13.23
CA GLY A 669 -6.70 -3.47 -14.61
C GLY A 669 -7.37 -2.37 -15.42
N LEU A 670 -8.59 -1.96 -15.03
CA LEU A 670 -9.30 -0.82 -15.61
C LEU A 670 -9.47 0.36 -14.62
N SER A 671 -8.79 0.35 -13.48
CA SER A 671 -8.84 1.48 -12.55
C SER A 671 -8.05 2.68 -13.11
N LYS A 672 -8.52 3.89 -12.84
CA LYS A 672 -7.85 5.16 -13.23
C LYS A 672 -6.41 5.22 -12.73
N SER A 673 -6.21 4.90 -11.45
CA SER A 673 -4.88 4.87 -10.82
C SER A 673 -3.93 3.92 -11.57
N PHE A 674 -4.36 2.71 -11.90
CA PHE A 674 -3.51 1.76 -12.62
C PHE A 674 -3.16 2.23 -14.04
N ILE A 675 -4.18 2.54 -14.85
CA ILE A 675 -4.00 2.86 -16.27
C ILE A 675 -3.30 4.20 -16.49
N ASN A 676 -3.64 5.21 -15.68
CA ASN A 676 -3.18 6.58 -15.90
C ASN A 676 -1.89 6.91 -15.13
N VAL A 677 -1.68 6.31 -13.94
CA VAL A 677 -0.55 6.63 -13.07
C VAL A 677 0.46 5.48 -13.00
N GLN A 678 0.02 4.26 -12.67
CA GLN A 678 0.96 3.16 -12.45
C GLN A 678 1.66 2.72 -13.74
N GLN A 679 0.94 2.70 -14.87
CA GLN A 679 1.52 2.40 -16.19
C GLN A 679 2.36 3.53 -16.82
N LEU A 680 2.43 4.70 -16.19
CA LEU A 680 3.22 5.83 -16.69
C LEU A 680 4.71 5.44 -16.81
N SER A 681 5.36 5.79 -17.92
CA SER A 681 6.80 5.57 -18.10
C SER A 681 7.49 6.84 -18.59
N PHE A 682 8.31 7.44 -17.72
CA PHE A 682 9.12 8.63 -18.08
C PHE A 682 10.06 8.35 -19.26
N LYS A 683 10.55 7.12 -19.42
CA LYS A 683 11.35 6.73 -20.60
C LYS A 683 10.56 6.86 -21.89
N ARG A 684 9.30 6.40 -21.91
CA ARG A 684 8.42 6.54 -23.08
C ARG A 684 8.09 8.00 -23.35
N LEU A 685 7.87 8.81 -22.30
CA LEU A 685 7.68 10.25 -22.45
C LEU A 685 8.92 10.94 -23.03
N ASN A 686 10.13 10.61 -22.55
CA ASN A 686 11.37 11.17 -23.09
C ASN A 686 11.55 10.78 -24.56
N ALA A 687 11.32 9.50 -24.89
CA ALA A 687 11.36 9.03 -26.27
C ALA A 687 10.36 9.78 -27.18
N PHE A 688 9.16 10.08 -26.69
CA PHE A 688 8.19 10.89 -27.43
C PHE A 688 8.60 12.37 -27.53
N SER A 689 9.21 12.94 -26.49
CA SER A 689 9.78 14.28 -26.53
C SER A 689 10.85 14.40 -27.62
N ARG A 690 11.76 13.42 -27.68
CA ARG A 690 12.80 13.34 -28.72
C ARG A 690 12.22 13.14 -30.11
N LEU A 691 11.20 12.30 -30.24
CA LEU A 691 10.46 12.13 -31.49
C LEU A 691 9.85 13.45 -32.00
N LEU A 692 9.21 14.24 -31.12
CA LEU A 692 8.67 15.54 -31.48
C LEU A 692 9.77 16.53 -31.87
N GLN A 693 10.88 16.53 -31.12
CA GLN A 693 12.07 17.32 -31.47
C GLN A 693 12.60 16.96 -32.86
N ASP A 694 12.83 15.69 -33.17
CA ASP A 694 13.31 15.26 -34.48
C ASP A 694 12.31 15.62 -35.60
N LEU A 695 11.02 15.43 -35.35
CA LEU A 695 9.95 15.75 -36.29
C LEU A 695 9.93 17.25 -36.63
N PHE A 696 9.86 18.11 -35.61
CA PHE A 696 9.76 19.54 -35.80
C PHE A 696 11.09 20.21 -36.16
N ALA A 697 12.23 19.69 -35.72
CA ALA A 697 13.55 20.24 -36.04
C ALA A 697 14.06 19.82 -37.43
N MET A 698 13.75 18.59 -37.88
CA MET A 698 14.36 18.02 -39.09
C MET A 698 13.39 17.76 -40.23
N LYS A 699 12.11 17.47 -39.95
CA LYS A 699 11.14 17.04 -40.98
C LYS A 699 10.15 18.13 -41.37
N VAL A 700 9.93 19.12 -40.51
CA VAL A 700 9.09 20.28 -40.82
C VAL A 700 9.91 21.32 -41.59
N ASP A 701 9.40 21.80 -42.70
CA ASP A 701 9.98 22.89 -43.50
C ASP A 701 9.42 24.24 -42.99
N HIS A 702 9.90 24.68 -41.81
CA HIS A 702 9.54 25.96 -41.19
C HIS A 702 10.63 26.41 -40.20
N GLN A 703 11.55 27.28 -40.64
CA GLN A 703 12.77 27.65 -39.92
C GLN A 703 12.54 27.98 -38.43
N ARG A 704 11.58 28.85 -38.11
CA ARG A 704 11.33 29.24 -36.71
C ARG A 704 10.91 28.07 -35.81
N LEU A 705 10.14 27.11 -36.34
CA LEU A 705 9.77 25.90 -35.59
C LEU A 705 10.98 24.99 -35.46
N ASN A 706 11.83 24.92 -36.49
CA ASN A 706 13.08 24.16 -36.42
C ASN A 706 13.98 24.70 -35.31
N ASP A 707 14.13 26.02 -35.21
CA ASP A 707 14.96 26.68 -34.20
C ASP A 707 14.38 26.49 -32.79
N LEU A 708 13.06 26.63 -32.61
CA LEU A 708 12.37 26.40 -31.33
C LEU A 708 12.59 24.98 -30.82
N TRP A 709 12.43 23.98 -31.70
CA TRP A 709 12.52 22.56 -31.36
C TRP A 709 13.94 22.01 -31.37
N SER A 710 14.94 22.79 -31.77
CA SER A 710 16.34 22.36 -31.81
C SER A 710 16.83 21.88 -30.43
N SER A 711 17.87 21.04 -30.41
CA SER A 711 18.42 20.51 -29.15
C SER A 711 18.96 21.62 -28.26
N CYS A 712 18.70 21.52 -26.96
CA CYS A 712 19.29 22.39 -25.93
C CYS A 712 20.59 21.80 -25.35
N GLY A 713 20.97 20.57 -25.71
CA GLY A 713 22.07 19.84 -25.07
C GLY A 713 21.67 19.20 -23.73
N MET A 714 22.63 18.51 -23.09
CA MET A 714 22.40 17.78 -21.84
C MET A 714 22.24 18.74 -20.66
N LEU A 715 21.27 18.47 -19.77
CA LEU A 715 21.01 19.28 -18.58
C LEU A 715 22.07 19.07 -17.49
N LEU A 716 22.62 20.16 -16.96
CA LEU A 716 23.65 20.17 -15.93
C LEU A 716 23.13 20.88 -14.66
N PRO A 717 22.19 20.27 -13.91
CA PRO A 717 21.72 20.85 -12.64
C PRO A 717 22.86 20.93 -11.62
N GLU A 718 22.95 22.04 -10.88
CA GLU A 718 23.94 22.15 -9.80
C GLU A 718 23.51 21.33 -8.56
N PRO A 719 24.44 20.74 -7.80
CA PRO A 719 24.11 19.98 -6.59
C PRO A 719 23.35 20.80 -5.52
N SER A 720 23.50 22.12 -5.52
CA SER A 720 22.75 23.05 -4.65
C SER A 720 21.30 23.25 -5.09
N GLN A 721 20.99 22.97 -6.36
CA GLN A 721 19.69 23.14 -6.99
C GLN A 721 18.91 21.82 -7.15
N THR A 722 19.55 20.67 -6.91
CA THR A 722 18.86 19.38 -6.92
C THR A 722 17.85 19.33 -5.78
N GLN A 723 16.56 19.38 -6.13
CA GLN A 723 15.48 19.13 -5.18
C GLN A 723 15.53 17.68 -4.71
N GLN A 724 15.36 17.46 -3.41
CA GLN A 724 15.18 16.10 -2.85
C GLN A 724 13.80 15.51 -3.15
N ASP A 725 12.88 16.31 -3.70
CA ASP A 725 11.45 16.01 -3.79
C ASP A 725 11.00 16.19 -5.23
N SER A 726 10.24 15.22 -5.75
CA SER A 726 9.64 15.30 -7.08
C SER A 726 8.51 16.32 -7.09
N GLY A 727 8.38 17.09 -8.18
CA GLY A 727 7.29 18.04 -8.37
C GLY A 727 7.71 19.29 -9.13
N ALA A 728 7.01 20.40 -8.86
CA ALA A 728 7.31 21.70 -9.45
C ALA A 728 8.60 22.28 -8.83
N CYS A 729 9.51 22.79 -9.66
CA CYS A 729 10.85 23.18 -9.22
C CYS A 729 11.28 24.61 -9.61
N ASP A 730 10.72 25.23 -10.65
CA ASP A 730 11.02 26.61 -11.09
C ASP A 730 12.53 26.94 -11.09
N LEU A 731 13.31 26.14 -11.83
CA LEU A 731 14.79 26.21 -11.85
C LEU A 731 15.31 26.69 -13.19
N PHE A 732 16.39 27.47 -13.19
CA PHE A 732 17.16 27.79 -14.40
C PHE A 732 18.40 26.92 -14.48
N ILE A 733 18.46 26.03 -15.47
CA ILE A 733 19.49 25.00 -15.59
C ILE A 733 20.38 25.29 -16.80
N ARG A 734 21.70 25.26 -16.60
CA ARG A 734 22.67 25.36 -17.70
C ARG A 734 22.78 24.03 -18.42
N THR A 735 23.00 24.07 -19.73
CA THR A 735 23.15 22.87 -20.56
C THR A 735 24.59 22.70 -21.06
N SER A 736 24.90 21.52 -21.61
CA SER A 736 26.18 21.25 -22.26
C SER A 736 26.47 22.13 -23.49
N SER A 737 25.43 22.75 -24.07
CA SER A 737 25.57 23.72 -25.18
C SER A 737 25.82 25.15 -24.70
N ASN A 738 26.02 25.34 -23.40
CA ASN A 738 26.15 26.65 -22.76
C ASN A 738 24.91 27.54 -22.87
N THR A 739 23.73 26.93 -23.07
CA THR A 739 22.44 27.62 -23.03
C THR A 739 21.80 27.46 -21.66
N THR A 740 20.93 28.40 -21.28
CA THR A 740 20.10 28.28 -20.06
C THR A 740 18.68 27.89 -20.47
N VAL A 741 18.13 26.91 -19.77
CA VAL A 741 16.74 26.50 -19.91
C VAL A 741 15.99 26.72 -18.60
N HIS A 742 14.67 26.86 -18.70
CA HIS A 742 13.78 26.99 -17.57
C HIS A 742 13.09 25.65 -17.31
N ALA A 743 13.44 24.98 -16.21
CA ALA A 743 12.85 23.73 -15.76
C ALA A 743 11.67 24.00 -14.82
N ILE A 744 10.49 23.51 -15.22
CA ILE A 744 9.23 23.71 -14.51
C ILE A 744 9.00 22.58 -13.51
N TYR A 745 9.33 21.35 -13.91
CA TYR A 745 9.15 20.16 -13.08
C TYR A 745 10.41 19.29 -13.07
N SER A 746 10.64 18.62 -11.94
CA SER A 746 11.69 17.63 -11.73
C SER A 746 11.09 16.38 -11.09
N PHE A 747 11.40 15.20 -11.63
CA PHE A 747 10.85 13.94 -11.16
C PHE A 747 11.93 12.88 -11.00
N ASP A 748 11.88 12.18 -9.87
CA ASP A 748 12.54 10.90 -9.72
C ASP A 748 11.93 9.89 -10.72
N PRO A 749 12.72 9.04 -11.39
CA PRO A 749 12.23 8.04 -12.34
C PRO A 749 11.13 7.11 -11.79
N GLU A 750 11.08 6.89 -10.47
CA GLU A 750 10.13 6.02 -9.78
C GLU A 750 8.89 6.78 -9.24
N CYS A 751 8.75 8.08 -9.50
CA CYS A 751 7.62 8.87 -9.02
C CYS A 751 6.28 8.34 -9.55
N LYS A 752 5.38 7.95 -8.63
CA LYS A 752 4.01 7.46 -8.89
C LYS A 752 2.94 8.21 -8.08
N SER A 753 3.27 9.39 -7.56
CA SER A 753 2.32 10.20 -6.78
C SER A 753 1.34 10.90 -7.71
N ASP A 754 0.07 10.52 -7.64
CA ASP A 754 -1.00 11.11 -8.46
C ASP A 754 -1.11 12.63 -8.26
N GLN A 755 -1.05 13.08 -7.00
CA GLN A 755 -1.13 14.51 -6.65
C GLN A 755 -0.01 15.33 -7.30
N VAL A 756 1.21 14.78 -7.35
CA VAL A 756 2.38 15.47 -7.92
C VAL A 756 2.41 15.34 -9.44
N LEU A 757 2.01 14.20 -9.98
CA LEU A 757 2.03 13.93 -11.42
C LEU A 757 0.90 14.62 -12.17
N THR A 758 -0.29 14.78 -11.58
CA THR A 758 -1.47 15.32 -12.25
C THR A 758 -1.24 16.69 -12.90
N PRO A 759 -0.71 17.71 -12.20
CA PRO A 759 -0.45 19.02 -12.82
C PRO A 759 0.54 18.93 -13.98
N PHE A 760 1.60 18.13 -13.79
CA PHE A 760 2.62 17.88 -14.81
C PHE A 760 2.02 17.25 -16.07
N LEU A 761 1.31 16.13 -15.92
CA LEU A 761 0.81 15.35 -17.05
C LEU A 761 -0.16 16.19 -17.87
N ARG A 762 -1.07 16.93 -17.23
CA ARG A 762 -2.00 17.84 -17.91
C ARG A 762 -1.28 18.91 -18.71
N THR A 763 -0.31 19.58 -18.08
CA THR A 763 0.45 20.65 -18.70
C THR A 763 1.26 20.15 -19.91
N LEU A 764 1.98 19.02 -19.77
CA LEU A 764 2.79 18.47 -20.86
C LEU A 764 1.92 18.00 -22.03
N ARG A 765 0.82 17.32 -21.72
CA ARG A 765 -0.15 16.86 -22.72
C ARG A 765 -0.70 18.00 -23.57
N GLN A 766 -1.16 19.07 -22.90
CA GLN A 766 -1.71 20.25 -23.54
C GLN A 766 -0.71 20.88 -24.50
N ASN A 767 0.52 21.07 -24.02
CA ASN A 767 1.59 21.67 -24.81
C ASN A 767 1.88 20.84 -26.07
N TRP A 768 2.08 19.53 -25.92
CA TRP A 768 2.38 18.63 -27.03
C TRP A 768 1.23 18.49 -28.02
N TYR A 769 -0.01 18.37 -27.53
CA TYR A 769 -1.18 18.33 -28.41
C TYR A 769 -1.29 19.63 -29.24
N ALA A 770 -1.12 20.79 -28.59
CA ALA A 770 -1.17 22.08 -29.26
C ALA A 770 -0.05 22.24 -30.31
N ALA A 771 1.16 21.76 -30.01
CA ALA A 771 2.25 21.75 -30.98
C ALA A 771 1.96 20.82 -32.18
N ILE A 772 1.54 19.58 -31.92
CA ILE A 772 1.20 18.57 -32.95
C ILE A 772 0.07 19.08 -33.87
N SER A 773 -0.85 19.89 -33.35
CA SER A 773 -1.95 20.50 -34.13
C SER A 773 -1.48 21.34 -35.31
N ASN A 774 -0.26 21.89 -35.27
CA ASN A 774 0.32 22.61 -36.43
C ASN A 774 0.50 21.70 -37.66
N ILE A 775 0.70 20.39 -37.45
CA ILE A 775 0.83 19.41 -38.55
C ILE A 775 -0.46 19.33 -39.36
N LEU A 776 -1.63 19.45 -38.73
CA LEU A 776 -2.91 19.32 -39.43
C LEU A 776 -3.12 20.41 -40.50
N GLN A 777 -2.49 21.58 -40.34
CA GLN A 777 -2.51 22.68 -41.32
C GLN A 777 -1.41 22.60 -42.38
N SER A 778 -0.55 21.56 -42.32
CA SER A 778 0.53 21.39 -43.28
C SER A 778 0.04 20.96 -44.67
N ARG A 779 0.87 21.24 -45.67
CA ARG A 779 0.75 20.66 -47.01
C ARG A 779 1.94 19.73 -47.23
N PRO A 780 1.75 18.50 -47.73
CA PRO A 780 2.88 17.71 -48.19
C PRO A 780 3.54 18.45 -49.36
N LYS A 781 4.83 18.71 -49.26
CA LYS A 781 5.60 19.25 -50.39
C LYS A 781 5.75 18.10 -51.40
N CYS A 782 5.29 18.30 -52.63
CA CYS A 782 5.46 17.31 -53.70
C CYS A 782 6.94 17.26 -54.11
N GLY A 783 7.75 16.52 -53.36
CA GLY A 783 9.17 16.30 -53.62
C GLY A 783 9.68 15.03 -52.94
N PHE A 784 10.77 14.46 -53.48
CA PHE A 784 11.38 13.19 -53.02
C PHE A 784 11.97 13.22 -51.60
N ASP A 785 11.99 14.36 -50.91
CA ASP A 785 12.66 14.55 -49.60
C ASP A 785 11.77 14.29 -48.38
N GLY A 786 10.45 14.12 -48.56
CA GLY A 786 9.53 13.74 -47.49
C GLY A 786 9.31 14.80 -46.39
N LYS A 787 9.58 16.09 -46.68
CA LYS A 787 9.38 17.19 -45.73
C LYS A 787 7.91 17.63 -45.60
N ILE A 788 7.54 18.08 -44.39
CA ILE A 788 6.21 18.60 -44.03
C ILE A 788 6.25 20.13 -44.12
N LEU A 789 5.61 20.71 -45.12
CA LEU A 789 5.56 22.18 -45.26
C LEU A 789 4.45 22.77 -44.38
N ILE A 790 4.85 23.60 -43.41
CA ILE A 790 3.93 24.43 -42.64
C ILE A 790 4.11 25.86 -43.15
N GLU A 791 3.09 26.41 -43.82
CA GLU A 791 3.16 27.79 -44.33
C GLU A 791 2.97 28.81 -43.20
N ARG A 792 2.13 28.46 -42.21
CA ARG A 792 1.83 29.29 -41.04
C ARG A 792 1.47 28.42 -39.85
N GLU A 793 1.97 28.81 -38.69
CA GLU A 793 1.62 28.19 -37.41
C GLU A 793 0.14 28.41 -37.08
N PHE A 794 -0.58 27.30 -36.86
CA PHE A 794 -1.95 27.30 -36.38
C PHE A 794 -2.03 27.73 -34.91
N ILE A 795 -1.06 27.27 -34.11
CA ILE A 795 -0.95 27.54 -32.68
C ILE A 795 0.52 27.82 -32.34
N ARG A 796 0.76 28.96 -31.70
CA ARG A 796 2.11 29.40 -31.29
C ARG A 796 2.34 29.09 -29.81
N VAL A 797 2.97 27.95 -29.56
CA VAL A 797 3.23 27.46 -28.19
C VAL A 797 4.73 27.22 -28.04
N LEU A 798 5.29 27.64 -26.90
CA LEU A 798 6.69 27.36 -26.59
C LEU A 798 6.82 25.86 -26.30
N PRO A 799 7.69 25.11 -27.00
CA PRO A 799 7.74 23.67 -26.85
C PRO A 799 8.30 23.27 -25.49
N TYR A 800 7.64 22.31 -24.85
CA TYR A 800 8.13 21.67 -23.65
C TYR A 800 8.93 20.42 -24.03
N PHE A 801 10.12 20.32 -23.48
CA PHE A 801 11.00 19.17 -23.60
C PHE A 801 10.95 18.37 -22.32
N LEU A 802 11.11 17.06 -22.44
CA LEU A 802 11.34 16.15 -21.32
C LEU A 802 12.63 15.39 -21.56
N ASP A 803 13.62 15.56 -20.68
CA ASP A 803 14.90 14.84 -20.76
C ASP A 803 15.50 14.56 -19.38
N ILE A 804 16.52 13.71 -19.34
CA ILE A 804 17.18 13.27 -18.12
C ILE A 804 18.37 14.20 -17.80
N GLY A 805 18.42 14.71 -16.57
CA GLY A 805 19.55 15.45 -16.05
C GLY A 805 20.73 14.56 -15.68
N LYS A 806 21.92 15.17 -15.53
CA LYS A 806 23.13 14.45 -15.10
C LYS A 806 22.97 13.78 -13.72
N ASP A 807 22.05 14.26 -12.90
CA ASP A 807 21.67 13.72 -11.60
C ASP A 807 20.71 12.51 -11.68
N GLY A 808 20.22 12.17 -12.88
CA GLY A 808 19.32 11.03 -13.13
C GLY A 808 17.84 11.37 -13.05
N ASN A 809 17.46 12.61 -12.69
CA ASN A 809 16.07 13.05 -12.65
C ASN A 809 15.55 13.40 -14.05
N TYR A 810 14.24 13.25 -14.24
CA TYR A 810 13.55 13.73 -15.43
C TYR A 810 13.08 15.16 -15.23
N TYR A 811 13.43 16.03 -16.18
CA TYR A 811 13.04 17.43 -16.16
C TYR A 811 12.09 17.74 -17.30
N ILE A 812 11.05 18.50 -17.00
CA ILE A 812 10.37 19.29 -18.03
C ILE A 812 10.93 20.67 -18.05
N PHE A 813 11.29 21.12 -19.24
CA PHE A 813 11.85 22.44 -19.43
C PHE A 813 11.44 23.03 -20.77
N HIS A 814 11.62 24.34 -20.88
CA HIS A 814 11.58 25.06 -22.14
C HIS A 814 12.76 26.03 -22.23
N ARG A 815 13.02 26.56 -23.43
CA ARG A 815 14.04 27.59 -23.63
C ARG A 815 13.69 28.86 -22.84
N THR A 816 14.70 29.52 -22.30
CA THR A 816 14.51 30.84 -21.71
C THR A 816 14.32 31.86 -22.83
N CYS A 817 13.21 32.59 -22.79
CA CYS A 817 12.85 33.63 -23.76
C CYS A 817 12.45 34.90 -23.01
N SER A 818 12.67 36.07 -23.62
CA SER A 818 12.28 37.34 -23.02
C SER A 818 10.75 37.45 -22.95
N PRO A 819 10.18 38.10 -21.93
CA PRO A 819 8.75 38.40 -21.90
C PRO A 819 8.31 39.21 -23.14
N TYR A 820 7.13 38.92 -23.68
CA TYR A 820 6.60 39.67 -24.82
C TYR A 820 5.94 40.97 -24.34
N ILE A 821 6.63 42.10 -24.49
CA ILE A 821 6.19 43.43 -24.06
C ILE A 821 5.98 44.30 -25.32
N LYS A 822 4.82 44.20 -25.97
CA LYS A 822 4.39 45.10 -27.05
C LYS A 822 2.96 45.58 -26.79
N ASP A 823 2.71 46.89 -26.94
CA ASP A 823 1.41 47.53 -26.66
C ASP A 823 0.28 47.07 -27.60
N ASP A 824 0.65 46.55 -28.78
CA ASP A 824 -0.23 46.14 -29.88
C ASP A 824 -0.78 44.71 -29.71
N TYR A 825 -0.81 44.18 -28.50
CA TYR A 825 -1.20 42.79 -28.22
C TYR A 825 -2.65 42.54 -28.66
N ASN A 826 -2.85 41.72 -29.70
CA ASN A 826 -4.18 41.29 -30.12
C ASN A 826 -4.66 40.09 -29.26
N PRO A 827 -5.64 40.24 -28.35
CA PRO A 827 -6.10 39.14 -27.52
C PRO A 827 -6.76 38.00 -28.29
N ASN A 828 -7.12 38.19 -29.57
CA ASN A 828 -7.64 37.13 -30.43
C ASN A 828 -6.55 36.23 -31.03
N PHE A 829 -5.26 36.54 -30.82
CA PHE A 829 -4.15 35.78 -31.39
C PHE A 829 -4.16 34.29 -30.99
N PHE A 830 -4.63 34.00 -29.78
CA PHE A 830 -4.77 32.65 -29.24
C PHE A 830 -6.21 32.13 -29.26
N GLY A 831 -7.08 32.68 -30.11
CA GLY A 831 -8.48 32.24 -30.22
C GLY A 831 -8.64 30.75 -30.52
N ASN A 832 -7.64 30.13 -31.16
CA ASN A 832 -7.59 28.70 -31.48
C ASN A 832 -7.26 27.81 -30.26
N LEU A 833 -6.78 28.38 -29.14
CA LEU A 833 -6.52 27.61 -27.91
C LEU A 833 -7.79 27.23 -27.14
N LYS A 834 -8.96 27.70 -27.57
CA LYS A 834 -10.26 27.25 -27.04
C LYS A 834 -10.44 25.74 -27.11
N VAL A 835 -9.79 25.08 -28.07
CA VAL A 835 -9.73 23.62 -28.20
C VAL A 835 -9.20 22.93 -26.94
N PHE A 836 -8.39 23.64 -26.14
CA PHE A 836 -7.74 23.12 -24.92
C PHE A 836 -8.37 23.64 -23.62
N ASN A 837 -9.60 24.16 -23.65
CA ASN A 837 -10.30 24.75 -22.49
C ASN A 837 -9.48 25.84 -21.75
N GLN A 838 -8.63 26.56 -22.47
CA GLN A 838 -7.87 27.67 -21.91
C GLN A 838 -8.80 28.89 -21.78
N PRO A 839 -9.12 29.38 -20.56
CA PRO A 839 -9.94 30.58 -20.40
C PRO A 839 -9.25 31.77 -21.06
N ARG A 840 -10.03 32.78 -21.47
CA ARG A 840 -9.51 34.10 -21.91
C ARG A 840 -8.86 34.81 -20.71
N LEU A 841 -7.72 34.32 -20.24
CA LEU A 841 -6.91 34.99 -19.23
C LEU A 841 -6.26 36.23 -19.87
N PRO A 842 -5.94 37.28 -19.08
CA PRO A 842 -5.06 38.35 -19.53
C PRO A 842 -3.68 37.74 -19.86
N MET A 843 -3.45 37.47 -21.13
CA MET A 843 -2.37 36.63 -21.65
C MET A 843 -1.02 37.35 -21.79
N GLN A 844 -0.97 38.67 -21.58
CA GLN A 844 0.27 39.46 -21.70
C GLN A 844 1.39 38.94 -20.79
N ASN A 845 1.08 38.55 -19.55
CA ASN A 845 2.10 38.06 -18.59
C ASN A 845 2.51 36.58 -18.79
N LYS A 846 1.99 35.91 -19.82
CA LYS A 846 2.21 34.47 -20.07
C LYS A 846 2.79 34.17 -21.46
N CYS A 847 3.05 35.22 -22.24
CA CYS A 847 3.66 35.12 -23.55
C CYS A 847 5.14 35.50 -23.48
N VAL A 848 5.96 34.79 -24.24
CA VAL A 848 7.35 35.12 -24.47
C VAL A 848 7.56 35.51 -25.92
N ASP A 849 8.57 36.33 -26.16
CA ASP A 849 9.01 36.70 -27.49
C ASP A 849 10.02 35.68 -28.02
N PHE A 850 9.76 35.16 -29.22
CA PHE A 850 10.71 34.36 -29.98
C PHE A 850 10.66 34.76 -31.46
N ALA A 851 11.76 35.36 -31.95
CA ALA A 851 11.86 35.90 -33.30
C ALA A 851 10.72 36.88 -33.64
N ASP A 852 10.53 37.89 -32.78
CA ASP A 852 9.54 38.97 -32.88
C ASP A 852 8.06 38.53 -32.88
N VAL A 853 7.80 37.34 -32.34
CA VAL A 853 6.49 36.70 -32.37
C VAL A 853 6.11 36.19 -30.98
N PRO A 854 4.87 36.44 -30.52
CA PRO A 854 4.42 35.96 -29.23
C PRO A 854 4.16 34.44 -29.26
N TYR A 855 4.75 33.73 -28.31
CA TYR A 855 4.49 32.33 -28.00
C TYR A 855 3.92 32.18 -26.61
N LEU A 856 2.91 31.32 -26.46
CA LEU A 856 2.41 30.96 -25.13
C LEU A 856 3.44 30.10 -24.41
N ALA A 857 3.99 30.59 -23.31
CA ALA A 857 4.99 29.88 -22.51
C ALA A 857 4.39 29.07 -21.35
N TYR A 858 3.19 29.43 -20.88
CA TYR A 858 2.58 28.81 -19.70
C TYR A 858 1.25 28.13 -20.04
N PHE A 859 1.14 26.85 -19.67
CA PHE A 859 -0.09 26.06 -19.74
C PHE A 859 -0.60 25.74 -18.33
N PRO A 860 -1.73 26.33 -17.87
CA PRO A 860 -2.34 25.92 -16.62
C PRO A 860 -2.79 24.46 -16.71
N PRO A 861 -2.69 23.70 -15.60
CA PRO A 861 -3.09 22.29 -15.55
C PRO A 861 -4.62 22.14 -15.47
N VAL A 862 -5.32 22.59 -16.51
CA VAL A 862 -6.78 22.57 -16.59
C VAL A 862 -7.27 21.14 -16.79
N VAL A 863 -8.31 20.76 -16.04
CA VAL A 863 -9.01 19.48 -16.19
C VAL A 863 -9.64 19.41 -17.58
N THR A 864 -9.43 18.29 -18.27
CA THR A 864 -10.08 18.01 -19.56
C THR A 864 -11.34 17.21 -19.35
N ASN A 865 -12.32 17.37 -20.24
CA ASN A 865 -13.57 16.63 -20.09
C ASN A 865 -13.36 15.14 -20.42
N CYS A 866 -13.81 14.27 -19.52
CA CYS A 866 -13.49 12.83 -19.53
C CYS A 866 -11.99 12.51 -19.63
N GLY A 867 -11.11 13.46 -19.30
CA GLY A 867 -9.68 13.31 -19.44
C GLY A 867 -9.15 13.29 -20.87
N VAL A 868 -9.93 13.64 -21.92
CA VAL A 868 -9.44 13.64 -23.31
C VAL A 868 -9.57 14.95 -24.08
N PHE A 869 -8.47 15.37 -24.73
CA PHE A 869 -8.52 16.41 -25.74
C PHE A 869 -9.21 15.90 -27.00
N GLY A 870 -10.42 16.42 -27.22
CA GLY A 870 -10.99 16.39 -28.55
C GLY A 870 -12.04 15.32 -28.81
N PHE A 871 -12.41 14.46 -27.86
CA PHE A 871 -13.54 13.53 -28.10
C PHE A 871 -14.93 14.16 -27.87
N ASP A 872 -14.97 15.50 -27.92
CA ASP A 872 -16.11 16.37 -27.59
C ASP A 872 -16.55 16.19 -26.14
N CYS A 873 -16.45 17.23 -25.30
CA CYS A 873 -17.43 17.50 -24.24
C CYS A 873 -17.10 18.84 -23.53
N ASN A 874 -18.09 19.73 -23.36
CA ASN A 874 -17.94 21.06 -22.77
C ASN A 874 -18.61 21.12 -21.38
N LEU A 875 -17.83 21.09 -20.30
CA LEU A 875 -18.30 20.99 -18.90
C LEU A 875 -18.70 22.33 -18.26
N ALA A 876 -18.67 23.45 -19.00
CA ALA A 876 -18.87 24.79 -18.45
C ALA A 876 -20.35 25.25 -18.33
N ASN A 877 -21.34 24.41 -18.65
CA ASN A 877 -22.77 24.81 -18.67
C ASN A 877 -23.60 24.30 -17.47
N LEU A 878 -22.97 23.74 -16.43
CA LEU A 878 -23.66 23.20 -15.26
C LEU A 878 -24.01 24.28 -14.21
N LYS A 879 -25.05 25.07 -14.49
CA LYS A 879 -25.89 25.64 -13.42
C LYS A 879 -27.41 25.62 -13.69
N ASN A 880 -27.89 25.35 -14.91
CA ASN A 880 -29.34 25.35 -15.22
C ASN A 880 -29.75 24.14 -16.07
N ASN A 881 -30.49 23.20 -15.46
CA ASN A 881 -30.89 21.88 -15.94
C ASN A 881 -31.72 21.79 -17.24
N ILE A 882 -31.11 21.71 -18.43
CA ILE A 882 -31.60 20.96 -19.61
C ILE A 882 -30.36 20.52 -20.41
N TYR A 883 -30.20 19.23 -20.69
CA TYR A 883 -28.94 18.61 -21.17
C TYR A 883 -28.39 19.24 -22.47
N VAL A 884 -27.16 19.82 -22.40
CA VAL A 884 -26.35 20.30 -23.55
C VAL A 884 -24.90 19.82 -23.38
N GLY A 885 -24.69 18.49 -23.38
CA GLY A 885 -23.37 17.84 -23.37
C GLY A 885 -23.06 17.16 -24.72
N SER A 886 -21.81 16.71 -24.93
CA SER A 886 -21.48 15.92 -26.13
C SER A 886 -22.05 14.49 -26.04
N CYS A 887 -22.26 13.85 -27.20
CA CYS A 887 -22.69 12.46 -27.25
C CYS A 887 -21.70 11.52 -26.54
N THR A 888 -20.40 11.79 -26.65
CA THR A 888 -19.35 11.00 -26.00
C THR A 888 -19.39 11.12 -24.48
N GLY A 889 -19.54 12.34 -23.95
CA GLY A 889 -19.68 12.56 -22.50
C GLY A 889 -20.92 11.87 -21.92
N TYR A 890 -22.03 11.88 -22.66
CA TYR A 890 -23.25 11.15 -22.26
C TYR A 890 -23.03 9.64 -22.16
N ILE A 891 -22.39 9.03 -23.16
CA ILE A 891 -22.12 7.58 -23.16
C ILE A 891 -21.17 7.20 -22.02
N VAL A 892 -20.13 8.00 -21.79
CA VAL A 892 -19.19 7.79 -20.67
C VAL A 892 -19.91 7.90 -19.33
N GLN A 893 -20.70 8.96 -19.13
CA GLN A 893 -21.46 9.16 -17.90
C GLN A 893 -22.45 8.01 -17.65
N LYS A 894 -23.16 7.53 -18.68
CA LYS A 894 -24.06 6.39 -18.55
C LYS A 894 -23.31 5.13 -18.13
N ASN A 895 -22.18 4.83 -18.77
CA ASN A 895 -21.36 3.69 -18.38
C ASN A 895 -20.81 3.85 -16.96
N GLN A 896 -20.46 5.05 -16.50
CA GLN A 896 -19.99 5.31 -15.14
C GLN A 896 -21.09 5.23 -14.07
N ILE A 897 -22.37 5.29 -14.46
CA ILE A 897 -23.49 4.98 -13.56
C ILE A 897 -23.64 3.45 -13.44
N GLU A 898 -23.44 2.74 -14.55
CA GLU A 898 -23.48 1.26 -14.61
C GLU A 898 -22.22 0.60 -14.02
N THR A 899 -21.11 1.33 -13.99
CA THR A 899 -19.81 0.92 -13.43
C THR A 899 -19.41 1.84 -12.28
N ASP A 900 -18.22 1.68 -11.71
CA ASP A 900 -17.71 2.58 -10.68
C ASP A 900 -16.89 3.71 -11.33
N SER A 901 -17.13 4.96 -10.94
CA SER A 901 -16.43 6.18 -11.44
C SER A 901 -14.90 6.19 -11.27
N THR A 902 -14.35 5.26 -10.48
CA THR A 902 -12.91 5.03 -10.31
C THR A 902 -12.29 4.23 -11.46
N TYR A 903 -13.09 3.73 -12.40
CA TYR A 903 -12.64 2.97 -13.56
C TYR A 903 -12.66 3.83 -14.83
N VAL A 904 -11.76 3.49 -15.75
CA VAL A 904 -11.73 4.05 -17.10
C VAL A 904 -12.59 3.20 -18.03
N MET A 905 -13.24 3.86 -18.98
CA MET A 905 -13.81 3.23 -20.16
C MET A 905 -12.71 3.14 -21.26
N PRO A 906 -12.38 1.93 -21.73
CA PRO A 906 -11.51 1.78 -22.89
C PRO A 906 -12.10 2.45 -24.14
N THR A 907 -11.28 3.08 -24.97
CA THR A 907 -11.75 3.72 -26.21
C THR A 907 -12.41 2.72 -27.17
N SER A 908 -12.01 1.45 -27.17
CA SER A 908 -12.70 0.40 -27.93
C SER A 908 -14.13 0.16 -27.45
N LYS A 909 -14.37 0.24 -26.13
CA LYS A 909 -15.70 0.11 -25.56
C LYS A 909 -16.57 1.30 -25.92
N LEU A 910 -16.01 2.52 -25.86
CA LEU A 910 -16.71 3.72 -26.32
C LEU A 910 -17.12 3.59 -27.79
N SER A 911 -16.19 3.16 -28.66
CA SER A 911 -16.46 2.96 -30.08
C SER A 911 -17.59 1.95 -30.32
N GLU A 912 -17.56 0.81 -29.61
CA GLU A 912 -18.62 -0.21 -29.67
C GLU A 912 -19.99 0.37 -29.24
N LEU A 913 -20.01 1.16 -28.16
CA LEU A 913 -21.24 1.78 -27.66
C LEU A 913 -21.74 2.87 -28.62
N MET A 914 -20.86 3.64 -29.24
CA MET A 914 -21.21 4.65 -30.24
C MET A 914 -21.78 4.02 -31.51
N GLU A 915 -21.26 2.87 -31.94
CA GLU A 915 -21.82 2.10 -33.07
C GLU A 915 -23.22 1.55 -32.76
N LYS A 916 -23.47 1.18 -31.49
CA LYS A 916 -24.78 0.70 -31.02
C LYS A 916 -25.76 1.81 -30.65
N ALA A 917 -25.29 3.03 -30.42
CA ALA A 917 -26.11 4.17 -30.01
C ALA A 917 -26.96 4.66 -31.18
N ASP A 918 -28.25 4.29 -31.15
CA ASP A 918 -29.18 4.42 -32.27
C ASP A 918 -29.73 5.86 -32.40
N SER A 919 -29.79 6.36 -33.62
CA SER A 919 -30.23 7.70 -34.10
C SER A 919 -29.34 8.94 -33.86
N SER A 920 -28.92 9.28 -32.63
CA SER A 920 -28.37 10.63 -32.35
C SER A 920 -26.96 10.87 -32.90
N TRP A 921 -26.06 9.87 -32.77
CA TRP A 921 -24.70 9.97 -33.31
C TRP A 921 -24.69 9.99 -34.84
N LYS A 922 -25.50 9.10 -35.43
CA LYS A 922 -25.70 9.03 -36.88
C LYS A 922 -26.23 10.35 -37.43
N TRP A 923 -27.23 10.95 -36.76
CA TRP A 923 -27.75 12.25 -37.12
C TRP A 923 -26.69 13.36 -37.06
N LEU A 924 -25.87 13.40 -36.00
CA LEU A 924 -24.81 14.40 -35.86
C LEU A 924 -23.78 14.27 -36.98
N HIS A 925 -23.31 13.05 -37.25
CA HIS A 925 -22.37 12.79 -38.34
C HIS A 925 -22.95 13.19 -39.71
N ASP A 926 -24.19 12.82 -40.00
CA ASP A 926 -24.87 13.18 -41.26
C ASP A 926 -25.04 14.70 -41.39
N TRP A 927 -25.33 15.39 -40.28
CA TRP A 927 -25.36 16.86 -40.24
C TRP A 927 -23.98 17.47 -40.54
N MET A 928 -22.91 16.96 -39.93
CA MET A 928 -21.54 17.43 -40.20
C MET A 928 -21.15 17.25 -41.67
N VAL A 929 -21.52 16.12 -42.27
CA VAL A 929 -21.26 15.84 -43.70
C VAL A 929 -21.99 16.87 -44.58
N LYS A 930 -23.28 17.12 -44.33
CA LYS A 930 -24.07 18.11 -45.09
C LYS A 930 -23.50 19.52 -44.95
N GLU A 931 -23.11 19.91 -43.74
CA GLU A 931 -22.53 21.23 -43.49
C GLU A 931 -21.15 21.37 -44.15
N ALA A 932 -20.32 20.32 -44.13
CA ALA A 932 -19.04 20.29 -44.86
C ALA A 932 -19.23 20.43 -46.37
N GLU A 933 -20.18 19.68 -46.96
CA GLU A 933 -20.49 19.75 -48.38
C GLU A 933 -20.99 21.15 -48.79
N LYS A 934 -21.80 21.79 -47.95
CA LYS A 934 -22.25 23.18 -48.13
C LYS A 934 -21.10 24.18 -48.12
N ASN A 935 -20.15 24.04 -47.20
CA ASN A 935 -19.03 24.95 -47.02
C ASN A 935 -17.86 24.70 -48.00
N LYS A 936 -17.92 23.63 -48.80
CA LYS A 936 -16.91 23.22 -49.80
C LYS A 936 -15.55 22.94 -49.16
N GLU A 937 -14.50 22.82 -49.99
CA GLU A 937 -13.15 22.53 -49.52
C GLU A 937 -12.61 23.60 -48.57
N PHE A 938 -11.97 23.14 -47.50
CA PHE A 938 -11.29 23.98 -46.53
C PHE A 938 -10.29 24.91 -47.23
N LYS A 939 -10.42 26.21 -47.05
CA LYS A 939 -9.45 27.22 -47.49
C LYS A 939 -8.72 27.77 -46.26
N PRO A 940 -7.39 27.56 -46.11
CA PRO A 940 -6.66 28.08 -44.96
C PRO A 940 -6.68 29.61 -45.01
N ILE A 941 -7.40 30.20 -44.06
CA ILE A 941 -7.28 31.58 -43.54
C ILE A 941 -6.79 32.64 -44.55
N GLU A 942 -7.41 32.72 -45.73
CA GLU A 942 -7.50 33.98 -46.49
C GLU A 942 -8.72 34.80 -46.02
N LEU A 943 -9.69 34.13 -45.39
CA LEU A 943 -10.95 34.71 -44.93
C LEU A 943 -10.82 35.68 -43.74
N LEU A 944 -9.81 35.58 -42.88
CA LEU A 944 -9.67 36.55 -41.78
C LEU A 944 -9.09 37.88 -42.27
N THR A 945 -8.15 37.86 -43.22
CA THR A 945 -7.53 39.09 -43.73
C THR A 945 -8.47 39.85 -44.67
N GLU A 946 -9.28 39.16 -45.47
CA GLU A 946 -10.26 39.79 -46.36
C GLU A 946 -11.56 40.20 -45.65
N GLU A 947 -12.09 39.43 -44.68
CA GLU A 947 -13.23 39.90 -43.87
C GLU A 947 -12.84 41.01 -42.89
N LEU A 948 -11.61 41.03 -42.37
CA LEU A 948 -11.16 42.16 -41.54
C LEU A 948 -10.84 43.38 -42.41
N LYS A 949 -10.18 43.26 -43.56
CA LYS A 949 -9.99 44.41 -44.45
C LYS A 949 -11.33 44.95 -44.96
N SER A 950 -12.23 44.10 -45.45
CA SER A 950 -13.56 44.56 -45.92
C SER A 950 -14.44 45.14 -44.80
N LYS A 951 -14.34 44.67 -43.54
CA LYS A 951 -15.07 45.28 -42.41
C LYS A 951 -14.41 46.54 -41.86
N THR A 952 -13.10 46.71 -42.02
CA THR A 952 -12.39 47.94 -41.58
C THR A 952 -12.55 49.06 -42.61
N ASP A 953 -12.65 48.71 -43.90
CA ASP A 953 -12.89 49.67 -44.98
C ASP A 953 -14.38 50.02 -45.11
N ALA A 954 -15.31 49.10 -44.79
CA ALA A 954 -16.75 49.40 -44.77
C ALA A 954 -17.25 50.12 -43.49
N LYS A 955 -16.47 50.17 -42.40
CA LYS A 955 -16.83 50.89 -41.16
C LYS A 955 -16.20 52.27 -41.00
N LYS A 956 -15.48 52.77 -42.00
CA LYS A 956 -14.97 54.16 -42.01
C LYS A 956 -15.96 55.20 -42.56
N GLY A 957 -17.19 54.81 -42.89
CA GLY A 957 -18.20 55.74 -43.38
C GLY A 957 -19.63 55.23 -43.20
N ALA A 958 -20.11 55.11 -41.96
CA ALA A 958 -21.51 55.28 -41.58
C ALA A 958 -21.68 55.04 -40.07
N ASP A 959 -22.28 56.05 -39.41
CA ASP A 959 -23.05 55.98 -38.17
C ASP A 959 -22.32 55.79 -36.82
N GLN A 960 -21.75 56.92 -36.35
CA GLN A 960 -21.81 57.31 -34.94
C GLN A 960 -23.18 57.94 -34.64
N LYS A 961 -24.21 57.13 -34.33
CA LYS A 961 -25.38 57.46 -33.48
C LYS A 961 -26.45 56.38 -33.62
N GLN A 962 -26.33 55.31 -32.85
CA GLN A 962 -27.42 54.45 -32.33
C GLN A 962 -26.82 53.11 -31.88
N ALA A 963 -26.30 53.07 -30.65
CA ALA A 963 -25.90 51.80 -30.02
C ALA A 963 -25.91 51.92 -28.49
N GLU A 964 -27.02 52.36 -27.91
CA GLU A 964 -27.23 52.20 -26.45
C GLU A 964 -28.51 51.43 -26.07
N ASP A 965 -29.50 51.26 -26.96
CA ASP A 965 -30.77 50.57 -26.59
C ASP A 965 -30.98 49.14 -27.14
N SER A 966 -30.02 48.55 -27.86
CA SER A 966 -30.17 47.18 -28.40
C SER A 966 -29.37 46.10 -27.65
N SER A 967 -28.79 46.42 -26.49
CA SER A 967 -27.88 45.51 -25.75
C SER A 967 -28.57 44.50 -24.84
N LEU A 968 -29.89 44.63 -24.58
CA LEU A 968 -30.60 43.75 -23.65
C LEU A 968 -31.41 42.59 -24.28
N ASN A 969 -31.77 42.65 -25.56
CA ASN A 969 -32.57 41.59 -26.20
C ASN A 969 -31.80 40.63 -27.12
N ASN A 970 -30.55 40.91 -27.46
CA ASN A 970 -29.71 40.00 -28.27
C ASN A 970 -28.83 39.04 -27.46
N SER A 971 -28.96 39.02 -26.12
CA SER A 971 -28.20 38.11 -25.26
C SER A 971 -28.82 36.71 -25.14
N LYS A 972 -30.10 36.52 -25.49
CA LYS A 972 -30.75 35.19 -25.42
C LYS A 972 -30.50 34.28 -26.63
N ASN A 973 -30.12 34.83 -27.79
CA ASN A 973 -29.86 34.05 -29.02
C ASN A 973 -28.38 33.90 -29.38
N ASN A 974 -27.45 34.46 -28.61
CA ASN A 974 -26.00 34.39 -28.88
C ASN A 974 -25.24 33.38 -27.98
N ILE A 975 -25.95 32.56 -27.20
CA ILE A 975 -25.37 31.62 -26.22
C ILE A 975 -25.28 30.17 -26.75
N VAL A 976 -25.75 29.89 -27.98
CA VAL A 976 -25.36 28.66 -28.69
C VAL A 976 -23.98 28.93 -29.28
N GLY A 977 -22.94 28.37 -28.67
CA GLY A 977 -21.56 28.50 -29.12
C GLY A 977 -21.49 28.32 -30.63
N ARG A 978 -20.94 29.30 -31.35
CA ARG A 978 -20.79 29.22 -32.81
C ARG A 978 -20.12 27.88 -33.13
N ALA A 979 -20.89 26.96 -33.70
CA ALA A 979 -20.35 25.73 -34.26
C ALA A 979 -19.20 26.14 -35.19
N THR A 980 -18.01 25.59 -34.96
CA THR A 980 -16.90 25.72 -35.91
C THR A 980 -17.46 25.34 -37.27
N LYS A 981 -17.38 26.24 -38.25
CA LYS A 981 -17.81 25.89 -39.61
C LYS A 981 -17.02 24.67 -40.06
N ILE A 982 -17.72 23.62 -40.47
CA ILE A 982 -17.11 22.38 -40.92
C ILE A 982 -16.93 22.48 -42.43
N TYR A 983 -15.74 22.12 -42.92
CA TYR A 983 -15.36 22.16 -44.33
C TYR A 983 -14.88 20.78 -44.79
N LEU A 984 -14.93 20.53 -46.10
CA LEU A 984 -14.33 19.32 -46.67
C LEU A 984 -12.79 19.41 -46.63
N GLY A 985 -12.15 18.39 -46.06
CA GLY A 985 -10.70 18.29 -46.02
C GLY A 985 -10.10 18.07 -47.40
N ARG A 986 -8.97 18.73 -47.70
CA ARG A 986 -8.31 18.64 -49.00
C ARG A 986 -7.68 17.27 -49.22
N LYS A 987 -7.58 16.82 -50.48
CA LYS A 987 -6.93 15.55 -50.84
C LYS A 987 -5.48 15.46 -50.35
N ASN A 988 -4.71 16.56 -50.47
CA ASN A 988 -3.33 16.64 -50.00
C ASN A 988 -3.19 16.75 -48.47
N GLN A 989 -4.19 17.27 -47.77
CA GLN A 989 -4.22 17.37 -46.31
C GLN A 989 -4.42 16.02 -45.61
N ARG A 990 -4.92 15.00 -46.34
CA ARG A 990 -5.17 13.66 -45.79
C ARG A 990 -3.91 12.99 -45.22
N ALA A 991 -2.74 13.21 -45.81
CA ALA A 991 -1.47 12.67 -45.29
C ALA A 991 -1.10 13.30 -43.93
N ALA A 992 -1.27 14.61 -43.81
CA ALA A 992 -1.07 15.35 -42.58
C ALA A 992 -2.06 14.92 -41.49
N ALA A 993 -3.35 14.76 -41.84
CA ALA A 993 -4.37 14.27 -40.92
C ALA A 993 -4.06 12.84 -40.42
N ARG A 994 -3.58 11.94 -41.29
CA ARG A 994 -3.14 10.58 -40.89
C ARG A 994 -1.98 10.62 -39.89
N LEU A 995 -0.99 11.50 -40.10
CA LEU A 995 0.13 11.65 -39.18
C LEU A 995 -0.36 12.25 -37.85
N PHE A 996 -1.20 13.28 -37.90
CA PHE A 996 -1.80 13.92 -36.74
C PHE A 996 -2.55 12.91 -35.85
N VAL A 997 -3.51 12.14 -36.40
CA VAL A 997 -4.28 11.19 -35.59
C VAL A 997 -3.41 10.06 -35.02
N ARG A 998 -2.36 9.64 -35.74
CA ARG A 998 -1.40 8.64 -35.23
C ARG A 998 -0.56 9.21 -34.08
N LEU A 999 -0.06 10.44 -34.20
CA LEU A 999 0.72 11.10 -33.16
C LEU A 999 -0.11 11.33 -31.90
N ILE A 1000 -1.34 11.84 -32.05
CA ILE A 1000 -2.24 12.07 -30.92
C ILE A 1000 -2.67 10.74 -30.28
N ALA A 1001 -3.07 9.72 -31.04
CA ALA A 1001 -3.39 8.42 -30.47
C ALA A 1001 -2.18 7.77 -29.76
N THR A 1002 -0.96 8.00 -30.26
CA THR A 1002 0.27 7.56 -29.59
C THR A 1002 0.51 8.34 -28.29
N LEU A 1003 0.31 9.65 -28.30
CA LEU A 1003 0.38 10.51 -27.12
C LEU A 1003 -0.58 10.03 -26.04
N GLU A 1004 -1.86 9.83 -26.38
CA GLU A 1004 -2.91 9.35 -25.48
C GLU A 1004 -2.63 7.95 -24.90
N MET A 1005 -1.92 7.12 -25.66
CA MET A 1005 -1.52 5.78 -25.20
C MET A 1005 -0.42 5.84 -24.12
N ILE A 1006 0.53 6.77 -24.24
CA ILE A 1006 1.71 6.86 -23.36
C ILE A 1006 1.58 7.90 -22.25
N LEU A 1007 0.71 8.91 -22.43
CA LEU A 1007 0.50 10.02 -21.51
C LEU A 1007 -1.00 10.26 -21.35
N LYS A 1008 -1.51 10.09 -20.14
CA LYS A 1008 -2.93 10.15 -19.81
C LYS A 1008 -3.20 11.22 -18.75
N ASP A 1009 -4.42 11.75 -18.73
CA ASP A 1009 -4.91 12.53 -17.60
C ASP A 1009 -5.23 11.57 -16.45
N PRO A 1010 -4.62 11.71 -15.26
CA PRO A 1010 -4.90 10.81 -14.14
C PRO A 1010 -6.38 10.68 -13.78
N ASP A 1011 -7.12 11.78 -13.89
CA ASP A 1011 -8.57 11.81 -13.62
C ASP A 1011 -9.42 11.40 -14.82
N GLY A 1012 -8.81 11.01 -15.94
CA GLY A 1012 -9.52 10.72 -17.17
C GLY A 1012 -10.45 9.52 -17.09
N ASP A 1013 -11.65 9.69 -17.63
CA ASP A 1013 -12.69 8.65 -17.68
C ASP A 1013 -12.52 7.73 -18.89
N LEU A 1014 -11.83 8.20 -19.93
CA LEU A 1014 -11.49 7.43 -21.11
C LEU A 1014 -10.00 7.15 -21.14
N ALA A 1015 -9.62 5.96 -21.58
CA ALA A 1015 -8.22 5.59 -21.72
C ALA A 1015 -7.93 4.81 -23.00
N VAL A 1016 -6.79 5.15 -23.61
CA VAL A 1016 -6.14 4.33 -24.63
C VAL A 1016 -5.11 3.46 -23.90
N ARG A 1017 -5.42 2.18 -23.69
CA ARG A 1017 -4.52 1.30 -22.92
C ARG A 1017 -3.23 1.05 -23.69
N PHE A 1018 -2.09 1.08 -22.98
CA PHE A 1018 -0.79 0.82 -23.61
C PHE A 1018 -0.72 -0.63 -24.09
N GLY A 1019 -0.29 -0.82 -25.34
CA GLY A 1019 -0.18 -2.16 -25.95
C GLY A 1019 -1.52 -2.74 -26.43
N ASP A 1020 -2.65 -2.08 -26.21
CA ASP A 1020 -3.95 -2.53 -26.72
C ASP A 1020 -4.22 -1.95 -28.11
N ARG A 1021 -4.15 -2.82 -29.13
CA ARG A 1021 -4.34 -2.44 -30.53
C ARG A 1021 -5.76 -1.97 -30.82
N LYS A 1022 -6.77 -2.55 -30.18
CA LYS A 1022 -8.18 -2.17 -30.40
C LYS A 1022 -8.44 -0.78 -29.87
N ASP A 1023 -7.97 -0.48 -28.66
CA ASP A 1023 -8.09 0.86 -28.09
C ASP A 1023 -7.37 1.92 -28.94
N PHE A 1024 -6.17 1.61 -29.41
CA PHE A 1024 -5.41 2.51 -30.29
C PHE A 1024 -6.15 2.78 -31.61
N VAL A 1025 -6.68 1.74 -32.26
CA VAL A 1025 -7.48 1.87 -33.49
C VAL A 1025 -8.74 2.69 -33.25
N SER A 1026 -9.48 2.40 -32.19
CA SER A 1026 -10.69 3.15 -31.84
C SER A 1026 -10.38 4.61 -31.51
N ALA A 1027 -9.24 4.89 -30.85
CA ALA A 1027 -8.80 6.26 -30.62
C ALA A 1027 -8.59 7.03 -31.94
N ILE A 1028 -7.95 6.41 -32.94
CA ILE A 1028 -7.77 7.01 -34.27
C ILE A 1028 -9.14 7.30 -34.93
N GLN A 1029 -10.07 6.34 -34.87
CA GLN A 1029 -11.41 6.51 -35.45
C GLN A 1029 -12.17 7.65 -34.76
N LEU A 1030 -12.12 7.72 -33.43
CA LEU A 1030 -12.74 8.80 -32.66
C LEU A 1030 -12.08 10.16 -32.99
N LEU A 1031 -10.76 10.22 -33.18
CA LEU A 1031 -10.07 11.47 -33.53
C LEU A 1031 -10.52 11.96 -34.90
N GLU A 1032 -10.66 11.05 -35.86
CA GLU A 1032 -11.13 11.35 -37.20
C GLU A 1032 -12.60 11.80 -37.24
N MET A 1033 -13.48 11.08 -36.54
CA MET A 1033 -14.93 11.32 -36.62
C MET A 1033 -15.41 12.44 -35.72
N VAL A 1034 -14.73 12.68 -34.60
CA VAL A 1034 -15.19 13.61 -33.56
C VAL A 1034 -14.27 14.82 -33.47
N THR A 1035 -12.97 14.58 -33.29
CA THR A 1035 -12.04 15.65 -32.94
C THR A 1035 -11.75 16.60 -34.08
N ILE A 1036 -11.39 16.06 -35.24
CA ILE A 1036 -11.03 16.86 -36.41
C ILE A 1036 -12.22 17.74 -36.87
N PRO A 1037 -13.46 17.23 -36.99
CA PRO A 1037 -14.60 18.06 -37.38
C PRO A 1037 -14.94 19.15 -36.34
N ASN A 1038 -15.04 18.80 -35.06
CA ASN A 1038 -15.53 19.73 -34.04
C ASN A 1038 -14.54 20.85 -33.71
N TYR A 1039 -13.25 20.52 -33.62
CA TYR A 1039 -12.23 21.44 -33.11
C TYR A 1039 -11.41 22.09 -34.21
N PHE A 1040 -11.28 21.43 -35.36
CA PHE A 1040 -10.49 21.96 -36.49
C PHE A 1040 -11.36 22.33 -37.69
N GLY A 1041 -12.66 22.00 -37.67
CA GLY A 1041 -13.59 22.36 -38.74
C GLY A 1041 -13.32 21.60 -40.04
N ILE A 1042 -12.73 20.41 -39.98
CA ILE A 1042 -12.33 19.63 -41.16
C ILE A 1042 -13.03 18.27 -41.14
N LEU A 1043 -13.64 17.88 -42.25
CA LEU A 1043 -14.27 16.57 -42.41
C LEU A 1043 -13.78 15.90 -43.69
N PHE A 1044 -13.36 14.63 -43.60
CA PHE A 1044 -12.93 13.84 -44.76
C PHE A 1044 -14.05 12.91 -45.20
N LYS A 1045 -14.50 13.04 -46.46
CA LYS A 1045 -15.58 12.20 -47.03
C LYS A 1045 -15.22 10.71 -47.10
N GLN A 1046 -13.92 10.39 -47.14
CA GLN A 1046 -13.42 9.01 -47.13
C GLN A 1046 -12.63 8.78 -45.85
N LYS A 1047 -12.82 7.59 -45.26
CA LYS A 1047 -12.03 7.09 -44.12
C LYS A 1047 -10.54 7.38 -44.29
N LEU A 1048 -9.88 7.97 -43.30
CA LEU A 1048 -8.45 8.31 -43.40
C LEU A 1048 -7.63 7.09 -43.79
N PHE A 1049 -7.91 5.91 -43.26
CA PHE A 1049 -7.20 4.67 -43.56
C PHE A 1049 -8.09 3.66 -44.29
N LYS A 1050 -7.50 2.86 -45.19
CA LYS A 1050 -8.23 1.76 -45.88
C LYS A 1050 -8.53 0.61 -44.93
N ASN A 1051 -7.56 0.27 -44.07
CA ASN A 1051 -7.68 -0.74 -43.03
C ASN A 1051 -7.07 -0.17 -41.74
N TYR A 1052 -7.91 0.06 -40.73
CA TYR A 1052 -7.47 0.62 -39.45
C TYR A 1052 -6.69 -0.41 -38.64
N GLU A 1053 -6.99 -1.70 -38.78
CA GLU A 1053 -6.29 -2.75 -38.05
C GLU A 1053 -4.79 -2.71 -38.33
N ASN A 1054 -4.38 -2.39 -39.56
CA ASN A 1054 -2.97 -2.30 -39.95
C ASN A 1054 -2.28 -1.00 -39.53
N VAL A 1055 -2.97 -0.08 -38.86
CA VAL A 1055 -2.38 1.20 -38.43
C VAL A 1055 -1.60 0.99 -37.13
N GLU A 1056 -0.36 1.48 -37.13
CA GLU A 1056 0.53 1.44 -35.99
C GLU A 1056 0.67 2.81 -35.34
N PRO A 1057 1.07 2.88 -34.06
CA PRO A 1057 1.57 4.10 -33.45
C PRO A 1057 2.72 4.70 -34.25
N TYR A 1058 3.10 5.91 -33.90
CA TYR A 1058 4.25 6.57 -34.49
C TYR A 1058 5.30 6.86 -33.39
N PRO A 1059 6.46 6.17 -33.37
CA PRO A 1059 6.88 5.04 -34.21
C PRO A 1059 6.11 3.74 -33.93
N SER A 1060 6.50 2.63 -34.59
CA SER A 1060 5.81 1.34 -34.54
C SER A 1060 5.71 0.72 -33.13
N TRP A 1061 4.85 -0.30 -32.97
CA TRP A 1061 4.70 -1.04 -31.71
C TRP A 1061 6.01 -1.60 -31.17
N ASN A 1062 6.86 -2.15 -32.05
CA ASN A 1062 8.16 -2.70 -31.67
C ASN A 1062 9.06 -1.65 -31.00
N PHE A 1063 9.04 -0.42 -31.49
CA PHE A 1063 9.77 0.68 -30.87
C PHE A 1063 9.27 0.93 -29.44
N TRP A 1064 7.96 1.13 -29.26
CA TRP A 1064 7.39 1.43 -27.94
C TRP A 1064 7.55 0.28 -26.93
N ASN A 1065 7.53 -0.96 -27.40
CA ASN A 1065 7.80 -2.13 -26.57
C ASN A 1065 9.28 -2.21 -26.15
N SER A 1066 10.21 -1.74 -27.00
CA SER A 1066 11.66 -1.74 -26.70
C SER A 1066 12.13 -0.62 -25.76
N VAL A 1067 11.40 0.50 -25.71
CA VAL A 1067 11.69 1.66 -24.83
C VAL A 1067 11.27 1.39 -23.37
N GLY A 1068 10.50 0.32 -23.15
CA GLY A 1068 9.88 -0.08 -21.88
C GLY A 1068 10.83 -0.40 -20.73
#